data_AF-A0A9N8HPB4-F1
#
_entry.id   AF-A0A9N8HPB4-F1
#
_cell.length_a   1.000
_cell.length_b   1.000
_cell.length_c   1.000
_cell.angle_alpha   90.00
_cell.angle_beta   90.00
_cell.angle_gamma   90.00
#
_symmetry.space_group_name_H-M   'P 1'
#
loop_
_entity.id
_entity.type
_entity.pdbx_description
1 polymer ?
#
loop_
_entity_poly.entity_id
_entity_poly.type
_entity_poly.pdbx_seq_one_letter_code
_entity_poly.pdbx_strand_id
1 'polypeptide(L)'
;MDNDEKEQVELALRGFRNAVECFCRRNHADGASSKLVHPLLDHTEFLVRQLTRKRRSLEHGLTFLQTTLWPQEILHRFLSSDHRTRVALLTHFLNQCLRLHDGILLLVSGECRHAADIRRAKRSKFQSKLKSQELRPDGYTKLFNAPGGYTGYGWDEFLDQQVGVRQRLLQTLQKISINKKKKTRKSLDQIWDALMAQGGEALEALLDTHESKMKLIQQGFTALRDSVVRDLKKTAKIQNNVKVAFVLYDKMEKLTYGTIEISRKGDQFQVNDPQGALPSGYTVQDWSKVMALPKSVVQSKSSGKETKNSKKTYAGNKRRRVIAEESSDEEGDKKKSSSAKSAPAKGKQQNQKTASCAPKSPIVAKATGLNVKIAKPIETSGKGNSPPGTSLAQIKVQMGADIQALEAAREEVEKEEAVASKAARADEVEANATSIQEGEAFIRKQRAVLKRVLRNQSEKRDIKEIWDTREVLREQLMTVGNQILWDWQPTENDKIPAHHRDRQSALLVALKYFQEAKEVTEEQDKLRRTLRAQGKYTTAEACFFSRNLLFLLGNAHANIGITCIELANETKRHTQFKTVEAKQYLRDAAENLGTAQAFAESLRSRASTDQKNWGSNLLETAMDAVRADQLETLAMRWLGTALWYQGTKKEAWKQIKAGAALFSETSRKLESEAGIDTGIHRVLCELGSKCYDVCIAIADLASADMERMPLTSGSVQDGEKLLSYVKGSLMKASEVIDTIYNFFILIPSEELTFDEFLTENEMMGEQAIQLHLKTVEEWWERSRKIATRPIAVDSIAMEKRPFPLPRSEVEPMGLENMPTRRFTMDEGANHRRHKKKRRGANPMYHKHSGELLSAVSDGFGAADDKQQEPPKRYRPWGDELLPQLVNEATGRSTPKIEYPSVAPPMPAHILAMLQAA
;
A
#
# COMPACT_ATOMS: atom_id res chain seq x y z
N MET A 1 -19.70 17.94 1.66
CA MET A 1 -19.80 16.57 1.13
C MET A 1 -20.16 16.73 -0.32
N ASP A 2 -19.47 16.02 -1.20
CA ASP A 2 -19.77 15.99 -2.63
C ASP A 2 -21.15 15.38 -2.81
N ASN A 3 -21.86 15.80 -3.85
CA ASN A 3 -23.21 15.31 -4.08
C ASN A 3 -23.21 13.79 -4.29
N ASP A 4 -22.19 13.26 -4.98
CA ASP A 4 -22.04 11.82 -5.24
C ASP A 4 -21.86 11.00 -3.95
N GLU A 5 -20.94 11.42 -3.07
CA GLU A 5 -20.70 10.74 -1.78
C GLU A 5 -21.93 10.82 -0.87
N LYS A 6 -22.66 11.94 -0.92
CA LYS A 6 -23.93 12.09 -0.19
C LYS A 6 -24.98 11.13 -0.72
N GLU A 7 -25.12 11.02 -2.03
CA GLU A 7 -26.07 10.12 -2.67
C GLU A 7 -25.74 8.66 -2.37
N GLN A 8 -24.47 8.27 -2.41
CA GLN A 8 -24.02 6.93 -2.01
C GLN A 8 -24.37 6.61 -0.56
N VAL A 9 -24.14 7.55 0.36
CA VAL A 9 -24.51 7.40 1.78
C VAL A 9 -26.02 7.20 1.93
N GLU A 10 -26.83 8.02 1.27
CA GLU A 10 -28.30 7.91 1.36
C GLU A 10 -28.83 6.61 0.73
N LEU A 11 -28.24 6.18 -0.39
CA LEU A 11 -28.59 4.93 -1.05
C LEU A 11 -28.25 3.72 -0.16
N ALA A 12 -27.05 3.69 0.40
CA ALA A 12 -26.59 2.62 1.30
C ALA A 12 -27.47 2.51 2.55
N LEU A 13 -27.78 3.65 3.19
CA LEU A 13 -28.62 3.68 4.39
C LEU A 13 -30.06 3.27 4.10
N ARG A 14 -30.61 3.68 2.95
CA ARG A 14 -31.95 3.26 2.51
C ARG A 14 -31.99 1.76 2.21
N GLY A 15 -31.00 1.23 1.50
CA GLY A 15 -30.86 -0.19 1.20
C GLY A 15 -30.81 -1.03 2.49
N PHE A 16 -29.96 -0.64 3.43
CA PHE A 16 -29.84 -1.33 4.71
C PHE A 16 -31.11 -1.26 5.56
N ARG A 17 -31.77 -0.09 5.65
CA ARG A 17 -33.05 0.06 6.36
C ARG A 17 -34.11 -0.87 5.77
N ASN A 18 -34.23 -0.89 4.43
CA ASN A 18 -35.17 -1.76 3.73
C ASN A 18 -34.86 -3.26 3.98
N ALA A 19 -33.59 -3.65 4.00
CA ALA A 19 -33.17 -5.01 4.30
C ALA A 19 -33.61 -5.44 5.71
N VAL A 20 -33.40 -4.58 6.72
CA VAL A 20 -33.79 -4.84 8.11
C VAL A 20 -35.31 -4.90 8.26
N GLU A 21 -36.05 -3.99 7.60
CA GLU A 21 -37.52 -4.01 7.62
C GLU A 21 -38.09 -5.24 6.90
N CYS A 22 -37.47 -5.68 5.79
CA CYS A 22 -37.82 -6.93 5.12
C CYS A 22 -37.58 -8.14 6.03
N PHE A 23 -36.45 -8.18 6.72
CA PHE A 23 -36.15 -9.21 7.71
C PHE A 23 -37.19 -9.25 8.84
N CYS A 24 -37.56 -8.09 9.39
CA CYS A 24 -38.58 -8.01 10.44
C CYS A 24 -39.95 -8.51 9.96
N ARG A 25 -40.37 -8.13 8.73
CA ARG A 25 -41.63 -8.58 8.12
C ARG A 25 -41.65 -10.10 7.91
N ARG A 26 -40.56 -10.69 7.39
CA ARG A 26 -40.45 -12.14 7.16
C ARG A 26 -40.53 -12.97 8.43
N ASN A 27 -40.13 -12.40 9.57
CA ASN A 27 -40.18 -13.08 10.87
C ASN A 27 -41.41 -12.71 11.71
N HIS A 28 -42.42 -12.05 11.10
CA HIS A 28 -43.65 -11.62 11.78
C HIS A 28 -43.39 -10.83 13.07
N ALA A 29 -42.44 -9.89 13.02
CA ALA A 29 -42.15 -9.01 14.16
C ALA A 29 -43.42 -8.27 14.58
N ASP A 30 -43.76 -8.32 15.87
CA ASP A 30 -44.84 -7.52 16.43
C ASP A 30 -44.47 -6.02 16.45
N GLY A 31 -45.46 -5.15 16.55
CA GLY A 31 -45.24 -3.71 16.62
C GLY A 31 -44.35 -3.29 17.79
N ALA A 32 -44.25 -4.10 18.85
CA ALA A 32 -43.35 -3.86 19.98
C ALA A 32 -41.88 -4.09 19.60
N SER A 33 -41.56 -5.15 18.86
CA SER A 33 -40.21 -5.44 18.39
C SER A 33 -39.70 -4.42 17.37
N SER A 34 -40.57 -3.94 16.49
CA SER A 34 -40.25 -2.85 15.55
C SER A 34 -39.81 -1.58 16.28
N LYS A 35 -40.44 -1.25 17.42
CA LYS A 35 -40.04 -0.11 18.28
C LYS A 35 -38.63 -0.23 18.87
N LEU A 36 -38.08 -1.45 19.00
CA LEU A 36 -36.71 -1.67 19.47
C LEU A 36 -35.67 -1.57 18.34
N VAL A 37 -36.06 -1.91 17.11
CA VAL A 37 -35.18 -1.90 15.94
C VAL A 37 -34.97 -0.49 15.38
N HIS A 38 -36.04 0.31 15.27
CA HIS A 38 -35.95 1.65 14.67
C HIS A 38 -34.93 2.58 15.34
N PRO A 39 -34.82 2.66 16.68
CA PRO A 39 -33.79 3.48 17.33
C PRO A 39 -32.36 3.07 16.97
N LEU A 40 -32.12 1.78 16.72
CA LEU A 40 -30.80 1.27 16.31
C LEU A 40 -30.51 1.60 14.85
N LEU A 41 -31.51 1.52 13.97
CA LEU A 41 -31.39 1.97 12.58
C LEU A 41 -31.11 3.47 12.48
N ASP A 42 -31.83 4.28 13.26
CA ASP A 42 -31.61 5.72 13.30
C ASP A 42 -30.21 6.05 13.86
N HIS A 43 -29.71 5.24 14.80
CA HIS A 43 -28.35 5.37 15.32
C HIS A 43 -27.31 5.03 14.26
N THR A 44 -27.48 3.93 13.50
CA THR A 44 -26.61 3.58 12.38
C THR A 44 -26.57 4.69 11.34
N GLU A 45 -27.73 5.22 10.95
CA GLU A 45 -27.84 6.35 10.00
C GLU A 45 -27.12 7.60 10.50
N PHE A 46 -27.31 7.95 11.78
CA PHE A 46 -26.58 9.05 12.40
C PHE A 46 -25.06 8.82 12.38
N LEU A 47 -24.62 7.64 12.80
CA LEU A 47 -23.21 7.27 12.92
C LEU A 47 -22.52 7.35 11.56
N VAL A 48 -23.08 6.70 10.53
CA VAL A 48 -22.52 6.68 9.17
C VAL A 48 -22.40 8.10 8.61
N ARG A 49 -23.44 8.92 8.76
CA ARG A 49 -23.40 10.32 8.30
C ARG A 49 -22.33 11.13 9.04
N GLN A 50 -22.14 10.92 10.34
CA GLN A 50 -21.09 11.62 11.09
C GLN A 50 -19.70 11.15 10.67
N LEU A 51 -19.47 9.83 10.60
CA LEU A 51 -18.19 9.26 10.17
C LEU A 51 -17.75 9.80 8.81
N THR A 52 -18.63 9.80 7.80
CA THR A 52 -18.31 10.31 6.47
C THR A 52 -18.00 11.81 6.47
N ARG A 53 -18.84 12.63 7.13
CA ARG A 53 -18.65 14.10 7.19
C ARG A 53 -17.37 14.50 7.91
N LYS A 54 -17.08 13.83 9.02
CA LYS A 54 -15.93 14.11 9.89
C LYS A 54 -14.65 13.58 9.26
N ARG A 55 -14.64 12.37 8.70
CA ARG A 55 -13.50 11.83 7.93
C ARG A 55 -13.08 12.80 6.83
N ARG A 56 -14.02 13.30 6.03
CA ARG A 56 -13.70 14.25 4.96
C ARG A 56 -13.13 15.57 5.48
N SER A 57 -13.66 16.07 6.59
CA SER A 57 -13.06 17.24 7.24
C SER A 57 -11.64 16.95 7.68
N LEU A 58 -11.36 15.74 8.16
CA LEU A 58 -10.03 15.32 8.62
C LEU A 58 -9.06 15.21 7.44
N GLU A 59 -9.49 14.61 6.32
CA GLU A 59 -8.74 14.57 5.07
C GLU A 59 -8.35 15.98 4.62
N HIS A 60 -9.30 16.91 4.52
CA HIS A 60 -9.01 18.28 4.13
C HIS A 60 -8.05 19.01 5.09
N GLY A 61 -8.19 18.76 6.40
CA GLY A 61 -7.31 19.34 7.41
C GLY A 61 -5.88 18.81 7.28
N LEU A 62 -5.74 17.49 7.08
CA LEU A 62 -4.44 16.85 6.86
C LEU A 62 -3.78 17.33 5.56
N THR A 63 -4.54 17.40 4.46
CA THR A 63 -4.05 17.94 3.19
C THR A 63 -3.53 19.36 3.37
N PHE A 64 -4.31 20.26 3.97
CA PHE A 64 -3.86 21.64 4.22
C PHE A 64 -2.58 21.69 5.06
N LEU A 65 -2.48 20.82 6.07
CA LEU A 65 -1.34 20.79 6.96
C LEU A 65 -0.07 20.28 6.27
N GLN A 66 -0.19 19.27 5.41
CA GLN A 66 0.90 18.69 4.60
C GLN A 66 1.34 19.61 3.45
N THR A 67 0.41 20.19 2.70
CA THR A 67 0.74 20.91 1.45
C THR A 67 1.02 22.39 1.67
N THR A 68 0.48 22.99 2.75
CA THR A 68 0.49 24.44 2.93
C THR A 68 1.05 24.85 4.29
N LEU A 69 0.43 24.43 5.39
CA LEU A 69 0.83 24.93 6.71
C LEU A 69 2.29 24.57 7.04
N TRP A 70 2.69 23.31 6.89
CA TRP A 70 4.05 22.91 7.21
C TRP A 70 5.09 23.49 6.24
N PRO A 71 5.12 23.12 4.94
CA PRO A 71 6.22 23.50 4.06
C PRO A 71 6.23 25.00 3.74
N GLN A 72 5.07 25.61 3.48
CA GLN A 72 5.00 26.98 2.95
C GLN A 72 4.94 28.04 4.04
N GLU A 73 4.17 27.80 5.11
CA GLU A 73 3.97 28.81 6.14
C GLU A 73 4.94 28.66 7.31
N ILE A 74 5.15 27.44 7.81
CA ILE A 74 5.94 27.21 9.02
C ILE A 74 7.42 27.05 8.67
N LEU A 75 7.80 26.07 7.85
CA LEU A 75 9.20 25.76 7.56
C LEU A 75 9.93 26.96 6.92
N HIS A 76 9.32 27.60 5.92
CA HIS A 76 9.87 28.78 5.28
C HIS A 76 10.14 29.94 6.25
N ARG A 77 9.18 30.24 7.15
CA ARG A 77 9.36 31.29 8.17
C ARG A 77 10.34 30.85 9.25
N PHE A 78 10.33 29.58 9.64
CA PHE A 78 11.16 29.02 10.70
C PHE A 78 12.65 29.26 10.44
N LEU A 79 13.08 29.07 9.19
CA LEU A 79 14.46 29.29 8.75
C LEU A 79 14.95 30.73 8.98
N SER A 80 14.10 31.73 8.74
CA SER A 80 14.46 33.15 8.83
C SER A 80 14.05 33.84 10.14
N SER A 81 13.50 33.08 11.09
CA SER A 81 12.92 33.60 12.33
C SER A 81 13.90 33.56 13.50
N ASP A 82 13.71 34.49 14.45
CA ASP A 82 14.36 34.47 15.75
C ASP A 82 13.84 33.32 16.63
N HIS A 83 14.54 33.01 17.73
CA HIS A 83 14.22 31.87 18.60
C HIS A 83 12.78 31.94 19.13
N ARG A 84 12.30 33.13 19.53
CA ARG A 84 10.94 33.31 20.07
C ARG A 84 9.88 33.00 19.01
N THR A 85 10.07 33.47 17.78
CA THR A 85 9.16 33.18 16.68
C THR A 85 9.21 31.70 16.28
N ARG A 86 10.39 31.06 16.30
CA ARG A 86 10.52 29.60 16.10
C ARG A 86 9.71 28.79 17.12
N VAL A 87 9.79 29.14 18.41
CA VAL A 87 8.98 28.51 19.46
C VAL A 87 7.48 28.70 19.18
N ALA A 88 7.05 29.91 18.82
CA ALA A 88 5.65 30.19 18.53
C ALA A 88 5.13 29.42 17.29
N LEU A 89 5.95 29.33 16.24
CA LEU A 89 5.65 28.57 15.02
C LEU A 89 5.49 27.08 15.31
N LEU A 90 6.46 26.47 16.00
CA LEU A 90 6.38 25.04 16.35
C LEU A 90 5.26 24.74 17.34
N THR A 91 4.95 25.65 18.26
CA THR A 91 3.81 25.52 19.18
C THR A 91 2.50 25.56 18.42
N HIS A 92 2.36 26.49 17.46
CA HIS A 92 1.18 26.56 16.59
C HIS A 92 1.03 25.29 15.75
N PHE A 93 2.12 24.84 15.12
CA PHE A 93 2.14 23.59 14.36
C PHE A 93 1.66 22.41 15.19
N LEU A 94 2.29 22.19 16.36
CA LEU A 94 1.96 21.07 17.22
C LEU A 94 0.50 21.14 17.69
N ASN A 95 -0.02 22.33 18.02
CA ASN A 95 -1.44 22.51 18.35
C ASN A 95 -2.37 22.03 17.22
N GLN A 96 -2.06 22.34 15.96
CA GLN A 96 -2.89 21.90 14.83
C GLN A 96 -2.74 20.40 14.57
N CYS A 97 -1.54 19.85 14.70
CA CYS A 97 -1.33 18.40 14.62
C CYS A 97 -2.11 17.65 15.71
N LEU A 98 -2.03 18.10 16.96
CA LEU A 98 -2.77 17.50 18.07
C LEU A 98 -4.28 17.57 17.88
N ARG A 99 -4.78 18.68 17.31
CA ARG A 99 -6.20 18.81 16.96
C ARG A 99 -6.65 17.75 15.95
N LEU A 100 -5.86 17.52 14.89
CA LEU A 100 -6.19 16.49 13.89
C LEU A 100 -6.04 15.08 14.47
N HIS A 101 -5.03 14.85 15.30
CA HIS A 101 -4.82 13.58 16.02
C HIS A 101 -6.00 13.25 16.95
N ASP A 102 -6.44 14.21 17.78
CA ASP A 102 -7.63 14.05 18.60
C ASP A 102 -8.89 13.85 17.72
N GLY A 103 -8.91 14.38 16.50
CA GLY A 103 -9.93 14.10 15.48
C GLY A 103 -9.90 12.66 14.93
N ILE A 104 -8.72 12.06 14.77
CA ILE A 104 -8.57 10.62 14.42
C ILE A 104 -9.16 9.78 15.55
N LEU A 105 -8.80 10.06 16.80
CA LEU A 105 -9.31 9.33 17.97
C LEU A 105 -10.83 9.47 18.10
N LEU A 106 -11.37 10.67 17.88
CA LEU A 106 -12.81 10.92 17.86
C LEU A 106 -13.54 10.06 16.81
N LEU A 107 -12.92 9.79 15.65
CA LEU A 107 -13.51 8.96 14.59
C LEU A 107 -13.37 7.47 14.85
N VAL A 108 -12.24 7.03 15.41
CA VAL A 108 -11.98 5.62 15.70
C VAL A 108 -12.74 5.18 16.95
N SER A 109 -12.47 5.78 18.10
CA SER A 109 -13.03 5.35 19.39
C SER A 109 -14.30 6.08 19.80
N GLY A 110 -14.60 7.24 19.18
CA GLY A 110 -15.68 8.11 19.64
C GLY A 110 -15.34 8.94 20.89
N GLU A 111 -14.09 8.89 21.36
CA GLU A 111 -13.66 9.54 22.59
C GLU A 111 -13.65 11.09 22.46
N CYS A 112 -14.32 11.77 23.39
CA CYS A 112 -14.39 13.24 23.39
C CYS A 112 -13.28 13.85 24.26
N ARG A 113 -12.23 14.39 23.62
CA ARG A 113 -11.13 15.09 24.33
C ARG A 113 -11.35 16.59 24.52
N HIS A 114 -12.25 17.22 23.75
CA HIS A 114 -12.48 18.67 23.84
C HIS A 114 -13.87 19.05 24.36
N ALA A 115 -13.94 20.14 25.11
CA ALA A 115 -15.17 20.64 25.74
C ALA A 115 -16.36 20.81 24.78
N ALA A 116 -16.11 21.26 23.55
CA ALA A 116 -17.16 21.39 22.53
C ALA A 116 -17.72 20.03 22.07
N ASP A 117 -16.85 19.04 21.86
CA ASP A 117 -17.25 17.67 21.51
C ASP A 117 -18.00 17.02 22.67
N ILE A 118 -17.53 17.20 23.91
CA ILE A 118 -18.19 16.74 25.13
C ILE A 118 -19.61 17.31 25.25
N ARG A 119 -19.78 18.62 25.02
CA ARG A 119 -21.11 19.27 25.07
C ARG A 119 -22.02 18.73 23.97
N ARG A 120 -21.50 18.47 22.77
CA ARG A 120 -22.26 17.89 21.66
C ARG A 120 -22.65 16.44 21.96
N ALA A 121 -21.72 15.63 22.46
CA ALA A 121 -21.97 14.26 22.88
C ALA A 121 -23.09 14.18 23.93
N LYS A 122 -23.05 15.05 24.95
CA LYS A 122 -24.09 15.14 25.99
C LYS A 122 -25.47 15.54 25.44
N ARG A 123 -25.51 16.29 24.33
CA ARG A 123 -26.74 16.73 23.65
C ARG A 123 -27.17 15.79 22.52
N SER A 124 -26.35 14.79 22.19
CA SER A 124 -26.67 13.82 21.15
C SER A 124 -27.89 13.00 21.56
N LYS A 125 -28.80 12.76 20.62
CA LYS A 125 -29.92 11.82 20.80
C LYS A 125 -29.39 10.40 21.07
N PHE A 126 -28.23 10.07 20.53
CA PHE A 126 -27.61 8.77 20.66
C PHE A 126 -26.45 8.85 21.64
N GLN A 127 -26.70 8.42 22.88
CA GLN A 127 -25.65 8.29 23.88
C GLN A 127 -24.88 6.99 23.66
N SER A 128 -23.55 7.11 23.65
CA SER A 128 -22.65 5.97 23.53
C SER A 128 -22.85 4.94 24.63
N LYS A 129 -22.76 3.65 24.25
CA LYS A 129 -22.76 2.53 25.18
C LYS A 129 -21.36 2.01 25.53
N LEU A 130 -20.29 2.51 24.91
CA LEU A 130 -18.91 2.13 25.24
C LEU A 130 -18.53 2.44 26.69
N LYS A 131 -19.21 3.41 27.32
CA LYS A 131 -19.00 3.76 28.75
C LYS A 131 -19.28 2.63 29.73
N SER A 132 -20.05 1.61 29.34
CA SER A 132 -20.37 0.49 30.24
C SER A 132 -19.31 -0.61 30.25
N GLN A 133 -18.24 -0.49 29.45
CA GLN A 133 -17.11 -1.42 29.47
C GLN A 133 -15.98 -0.86 30.33
N GLU A 134 -15.55 -1.61 31.34
CA GLU A 134 -14.43 -1.20 32.20
C GLU A 134 -13.05 -1.47 31.57
N LEU A 135 -12.96 -2.46 30.67
CA LEU A 135 -11.72 -2.96 30.06
C LEU A 135 -11.96 -3.34 28.59
N ARG A 136 -10.97 -3.10 27.72
CA ARG A 136 -10.93 -3.62 26.34
C ARG A 136 -10.78 -5.15 26.33
N PRO A 137 -11.03 -5.81 25.19
CA PRO A 137 -10.85 -7.26 25.05
C PRO A 137 -9.45 -7.77 25.38
N ASP A 138 -8.44 -6.90 25.33
CA ASP A 138 -7.05 -7.21 25.70
C ASP A 138 -6.86 -7.41 27.22
N GLY A 139 -7.85 -7.08 28.05
CA GLY A 139 -7.85 -7.31 29.49
C GLY A 139 -6.98 -6.34 30.31
N TYR A 140 -6.18 -5.48 29.67
CA TYR A 140 -5.29 -4.52 30.36
C TYR A 140 -5.54 -3.07 29.97
N THR A 141 -6.07 -2.80 28.77
CA THR A 141 -6.36 -1.44 28.35
C THR A 141 -7.75 -1.05 28.84
N LYS A 142 -7.82 -0.27 29.92
CA LYS A 142 -9.08 0.40 30.26
C LYS A 142 -9.46 1.31 29.09
N LEU A 143 -10.65 1.13 28.53
CA LEU A 143 -11.27 2.17 27.70
C LEU A 143 -11.20 3.46 28.51
N PHE A 144 -10.73 4.55 27.88
CA PHE A 144 -10.59 5.81 28.59
C PHE A 144 -11.92 6.13 29.28
N ASN A 145 -11.90 6.10 30.61
CA ASN A 145 -12.92 6.75 31.42
C ASN A 145 -12.71 8.26 31.30
N ALA A 146 -12.66 8.76 30.06
CA ALA A 146 -12.47 10.15 29.75
C ALA A 146 -13.64 10.87 30.42
N PRO A 147 -13.37 11.81 31.34
CA PRO A 147 -14.45 12.55 32.01
C PRO A 147 -15.37 13.27 31.00
N GLY A 148 -14.89 13.45 29.76
CA GLY A 148 -15.64 13.96 28.63
C GLY A 148 -16.68 13.01 28.02
N GLY A 149 -16.51 11.69 28.17
CA GLY A 149 -17.38 10.68 27.57
C GLY A 149 -17.17 10.47 26.07
N TYR A 150 -18.13 9.80 25.45
CA TYR A 150 -18.09 9.38 24.04
C TYR A 150 -19.23 10.02 23.27
N THR A 151 -18.99 10.32 21.98
CA THR A 151 -19.90 11.05 21.08
C THR A 151 -21.19 10.30 20.73
N GLY A 152 -21.18 8.97 20.83
CA GLY A 152 -22.20 8.13 20.20
C GLY A 152 -22.04 8.06 18.68
N TYR A 153 -20.85 8.38 18.15
CA TYR A 153 -20.46 8.04 16.80
C TYR A 153 -18.95 7.75 16.78
N GLY A 154 -18.56 6.64 16.20
CA GLY A 154 -17.17 6.19 16.16
C GLY A 154 -17.15 4.82 15.51
N TRP A 155 -16.00 4.43 14.97
CA TRP A 155 -15.84 3.11 14.39
C TRP A 155 -16.10 2.01 15.44
N ASP A 156 -15.53 2.17 16.63
CA ASP A 156 -15.73 1.26 17.77
C ASP A 156 -17.20 1.24 18.22
N GLU A 157 -17.92 2.37 18.17
CA GLU A 157 -19.35 2.41 18.52
C GLU A 157 -20.19 1.55 17.56
N PHE A 158 -19.74 1.34 16.31
CA PHE A 158 -20.42 0.46 15.37
C PHE A 158 -20.00 -1.01 15.54
N LEU A 159 -18.70 -1.30 15.60
CA LEU A 159 -18.13 -2.65 15.53
C LEU A 159 -17.89 -3.36 16.87
N ASP A 160 -17.99 -2.67 18.00
CA ASP A 160 -17.74 -3.32 19.30
C ASP A 160 -18.61 -4.57 19.48
N GLN A 161 -17.95 -5.67 19.84
CA GLN A 161 -18.54 -7.02 19.87
C GLN A 161 -19.57 -7.21 20.98
N GLN A 162 -19.62 -6.31 21.98
CA GLN A 162 -20.52 -6.42 23.13
C GLN A 162 -21.63 -5.37 23.09
N VAL A 163 -21.24 -4.10 22.87
CA VAL A 163 -22.13 -2.93 22.98
C VAL A 163 -22.25 -2.14 21.68
N GLY A 164 -21.56 -2.56 20.61
CA GLY A 164 -21.63 -1.92 19.30
C GLY A 164 -23.04 -1.88 18.72
N VAL A 165 -23.32 -0.89 17.89
CA VAL A 165 -24.64 -0.72 17.24
C VAL A 165 -24.99 -1.93 16.38
N ARG A 166 -24.01 -2.46 15.63
CA ARG A 166 -24.17 -3.68 14.83
C ARG A 166 -24.59 -4.85 15.71
N GLN A 167 -23.85 -5.09 16.79
CA GLN A 167 -24.11 -6.20 17.70
C GLN A 167 -25.50 -6.08 18.37
N ARG A 168 -25.84 -4.89 18.88
CA ARG A 168 -27.15 -4.65 19.50
C ARG A 168 -28.30 -4.84 18.51
N LEU A 169 -28.11 -4.43 17.26
CA LEU A 169 -29.08 -4.65 16.19
C LEU A 169 -29.25 -6.14 15.92
N LEU A 170 -28.15 -6.88 15.73
CA LEU A 170 -28.17 -8.32 15.49
C LEU A 170 -28.81 -9.09 16.65
N GLN A 171 -28.49 -8.77 17.90
CA GLN A 171 -29.13 -9.38 19.08
C GLN A 171 -30.63 -9.09 19.14
N THR A 172 -31.05 -7.88 18.77
CA THR A 172 -32.47 -7.51 18.70
C THR A 172 -33.19 -8.29 17.61
N LEU A 173 -32.59 -8.39 16.41
CA LEU A 173 -33.12 -9.19 15.31
C LEU A 173 -33.12 -10.68 15.60
N GLN A 174 -32.13 -11.18 16.36
CA GLN A 174 -32.07 -12.57 16.78
C GLN A 174 -33.27 -12.92 17.67
N LYS A 175 -33.63 -12.05 18.63
CA LYS A 175 -34.83 -12.21 19.46
C LYS A 175 -36.12 -12.28 18.64
N ILE A 176 -36.19 -11.48 17.56
CA ILE A 176 -37.31 -11.49 16.62
C ILE A 176 -37.35 -12.79 15.80
N SER A 177 -36.18 -13.30 15.40
CA SER A 177 -36.06 -14.49 14.55
C SER A 177 -36.39 -15.83 15.24
N ILE A 178 -36.64 -15.83 16.56
CA ILE A 178 -36.94 -17.06 17.32
C ILE A 178 -38.28 -17.61 16.85
N ASN A 179 -38.21 -18.56 15.92
CA ASN A 179 -39.39 -19.23 15.41
C ASN A 179 -39.97 -20.12 16.52
N LYS A 180 -41.11 -19.69 17.07
CA LYS A 180 -41.83 -20.41 18.14
C LYS A 180 -42.08 -21.88 17.80
N LYS A 181 -42.19 -22.24 16.51
CA LYS A 181 -42.43 -23.61 16.04
C LYS A 181 -41.16 -24.48 15.92
N LYS A 182 -40.01 -23.91 15.54
CA LYS A 182 -38.80 -24.69 15.22
C LYS A 182 -37.72 -24.68 16.31
N LYS A 183 -37.84 -23.85 17.35
CA LYS A 183 -36.85 -23.68 18.46
C LYS A 183 -35.39 -23.42 18.05
N THR A 184 -35.07 -23.33 16.75
CA THR A 184 -33.73 -23.03 16.25
C THR A 184 -33.51 -21.52 16.20
N ARG A 185 -32.41 -21.05 16.81
CA ARG A 185 -31.96 -19.66 16.73
C ARG A 185 -30.97 -19.53 15.58
N LYS A 186 -31.17 -18.54 14.71
CA LYS A 186 -30.15 -18.17 13.73
C LYS A 186 -28.93 -17.61 14.46
N SER A 187 -27.72 -17.92 13.98
CA SER A 187 -26.52 -17.25 14.49
C SER A 187 -26.55 -15.77 14.11
N LEU A 188 -25.77 -14.94 14.81
CA LEU A 188 -25.69 -13.51 14.50
C LEU A 188 -25.13 -13.29 13.08
N ASP A 189 -24.17 -14.11 12.66
CA ASP A 189 -23.58 -14.07 11.33
C ASP A 189 -24.62 -14.40 10.25
N GLN A 190 -25.42 -15.45 10.43
CA GLN A 190 -26.52 -15.79 9.51
C GLN A 190 -27.56 -14.67 9.37
N ILE A 191 -27.76 -13.88 10.42
CA ILE A 191 -28.65 -12.71 10.36
C ILE A 191 -27.97 -11.59 9.57
N TRP A 192 -26.68 -11.32 9.83
CA TRP A 192 -25.91 -10.32 9.11
C TRP A 192 -25.83 -10.61 7.61
N ASP A 193 -25.45 -11.84 7.24
CA ASP A 193 -25.37 -12.27 5.84
C ASP A 193 -26.71 -12.13 5.13
N ALA A 194 -27.81 -12.47 5.82
CA ALA A 194 -29.15 -12.31 5.29
C ALA A 194 -29.55 -10.85 5.09
N LEU A 195 -29.01 -9.91 5.88
CA LEU A 195 -29.21 -8.47 5.68
C LEU A 195 -28.38 -7.96 4.51
N MET A 196 -27.12 -8.40 4.39
CA MET A 196 -26.25 -8.03 3.27
C MET A 196 -26.89 -8.44 1.94
N ALA A 197 -27.28 -9.71 1.81
CA ALA A 197 -27.95 -10.25 0.63
C ALA A 197 -29.32 -9.61 0.31
N GLN A 198 -29.90 -8.82 1.24
CA GLN A 198 -31.18 -8.12 1.05
C GLN A 198 -30.99 -6.62 0.75
N GLY A 199 -29.78 -6.19 0.39
CA GLY A 199 -29.46 -4.79 0.06
C GLY A 199 -28.64 -4.07 1.12
N GLY A 200 -28.07 -4.80 2.09
CA GLY A 200 -27.12 -4.26 3.07
C GLY A 200 -25.70 -4.09 2.54
N GLU A 201 -25.34 -4.74 1.42
CA GLU A 201 -24.00 -4.72 0.80
C GLU A 201 -23.46 -3.29 0.57
N ALA A 202 -24.32 -2.35 0.17
CA ALA A 202 -23.92 -0.97 -0.06
C ALA A 202 -23.47 -0.25 1.23
N LEU A 203 -24.02 -0.63 2.39
CA LEU A 203 -23.57 -0.11 3.68
C LEU A 203 -22.20 -0.70 4.05
N GLU A 204 -22.01 -2.01 3.84
CA GLU A 204 -20.72 -2.68 4.09
C GLU A 204 -19.61 -2.07 3.24
N ALA A 205 -19.83 -1.94 1.93
CA ALA A 205 -18.88 -1.28 1.02
C ALA A 205 -18.54 0.16 1.44
N LEU A 206 -19.51 0.89 2.00
CA LEU A 206 -19.30 2.25 2.52
C LEU A 206 -18.43 2.25 3.78
N LEU A 207 -18.66 1.29 4.69
CA LEU A 207 -17.88 1.11 5.90
C LEU A 207 -16.45 0.66 5.57
N ASP A 208 -16.25 -0.24 4.62
CA ASP A 208 -14.92 -0.65 4.12
C ASP A 208 -14.17 0.53 3.48
N THR A 209 -14.90 1.35 2.71
CA THR A 209 -14.36 2.59 2.16
C THR A 209 -13.98 3.58 3.27
N HIS A 210 -14.75 3.63 4.36
CA HIS A 210 -14.40 4.45 5.52
C HIS A 210 -13.11 3.96 6.19
N GLU A 211 -13.02 2.66 6.49
CA GLU A 211 -11.85 2.03 7.10
C GLU A 211 -10.59 2.24 6.26
N SER A 212 -10.67 1.94 4.97
CA SER A 212 -9.54 2.08 4.04
C SER A 212 -9.02 3.52 4.00
N LYS A 213 -9.91 4.51 3.91
CA LYS A 213 -9.48 5.92 3.94
C LYS A 213 -8.98 6.36 5.31
N MET A 214 -9.50 5.82 6.41
CA MET A 214 -8.95 6.09 7.75
C MET A 214 -7.51 5.55 7.88
N LYS A 215 -7.21 4.36 7.34
CA LYS A 215 -5.84 3.83 7.24
C LYS A 215 -4.93 4.79 6.46
N LEU A 216 -5.38 5.28 5.29
CA LEU A 216 -4.64 6.27 4.49
C LEU A 216 -4.39 7.59 5.25
N ILE A 217 -5.38 8.08 6.01
CA ILE A 217 -5.22 9.30 6.84
C ILE A 217 -4.16 9.08 7.93
N GLN A 218 -4.18 7.92 8.60
CA GLN A 218 -3.20 7.58 9.64
C GLN A 218 -1.78 7.44 9.05
N GLN A 219 -1.64 6.80 7.90
CA GLN A 219 -0.39 6.72 7.14
C GLN A 219 0.10 8.12 6.74
N GLY A 220 -0.78 8.97 6.19
CA GLY A 220 -0.46 10.35 5.83
C GLY A 220 -0.02 11.19 7.04
N PHE A 221 -0.66 11.00 8.19
CA PHE A 221 -0.26 11.66 9.44
C PHE A 221 1.13 11.21 9.91
N THR A 222 1.46 9.94 9.73
CA THR A 222 2.77 9.36 10.05
C THR A 222 3.85 9.89 9.09
N ALA A 223 3.56 9.89 7.78
CA ALA A 223 4.46 10.43 6.76
C ALA A 223 4.74 11.93 6.98
N LEU A 224 3.73 12.71 7.37
CA LEU A 224 3.88 14.10 7.76
C LEU A 224 4.81 14.25 8.97
N ARG A 225 4.63 13.45 10.02
CA ARG A 225 5.50 13.48 11.21
C ARG A 225 6.95 13.23 10.81
N ASP A 226 7.19 12.26 9.95
CA ASP A 226 8.52 11.88 9.51
C ASP A 226 9.14 12.94 8.60
N SER A 227 8.35 13.55 7.71
CA SER A 227 8.74 14.72 6.90
C SER A 227 9.13 15.91 7.78
N VAL A 228 8.34 16.23 8.82
CA VAL A 228 8.65 17.30 9.78
C VAL A 228 9.99 17.05 10.47
N VAL A 229 10.23 15.82 10.93
CA VAL A 229 11.51 15.44 11.56
C VAL A 229 12.66 15.57 10.57
N ARG A 230 12.48 15.10 9.34
CA ARG A 230 13.49 15.18 8.27
C ARG A 230 13.84 16.64 7.95
N ASP A 231 12.84 17.49 7.74
CA ASP A 231 13.00 18.90 7.43
C ASP A 231 13.68 19.65 8.57
N LEU A 232 13.22 19.43 9.82
CA LEU A 232 13.85 20.02 10.99
C LEU A 232 15.29 19.53 11.16
N LYS A 233 15.59 18.24 10.96
CA LYS A 233 16.96 17.72 10.96
C LYS A 233 17.83 18.40 9.88
N LYS A 234 17.29 18.61 8.68
CA LYS A 234 17.98 19.34 7.60
C LYS A 234 18.32 20.77 8.02
N THR A 235 17.37 21.48 8.65
CA THR A 235 17.63 22.83 9.19
C THR A 235 18.64 22.82 10.35
N ALA A 236 18.65 21.74 11.14
CA ALA A 236 19.51 21.55 12.30
C ALA A 236 20.97 21.22 11.93
N LYS A 237 21.22 20.48 10.84
CA LYS A 237 22.58 20.22 10.33
C LYS A 237 23.35 21.51 10.07
N ILE A 238 22.65 22.59 9.71
CA ILE A 238 23.22 23.93 9.53
C ILE A 238 23.68 24.55 10.87
N GLN A 239 23.11 24.14 12.01
CA GLN A 239 23.30 24.74 13.34
C GLN A 239 24.10 23.87 14.34
N ASN A 240 24.74 22.79 13.87
CA ASN A 240 25.50 21.79 14.65
C ASN A 240 24.65 20.92 15.60
N ASN A 241 24.61 19.60 15.31
CA ASN A 241 24.17 18.49 16.17
C ASN A 241 22.94 18.71 17.09
N VAL A 242 21.90 19.35 16.56
CA VAL A 242 20.64 19.60 17.27
C VAL A 242 19.78 18.32 17.32
N LYS A 243 19.35 17.91 18.52
CA LYS A 243 18.42 16.78 18.71
C LYS A 243 17.03 17.14 18.19
N VAL A 244 16.51 16.34 17.26
CA VAL A 244 15.15 16.48 16.71
C VAL A 244 14.38 15.18 16.95
N ALA A 245 13.22 15.27 17.59
CA ALA A 245 12.32 14.15 17.80
C ALA A 245 10.86 14.62 17.76
N PHE A 246 9.99 13.87 17.07
CA PHE A 246 8.56 14.11 17.07
C PHE A 246 7.86 12.80 17.43
N VAL A 247 7.30 12.76 18.64
CA VAL A 247 6.69 11.58 19.23
C VAL A 247 5.20 11.86 19.44
N LEU A 248 4.35 10.94 18.97
CA LEU A 248 2.90 10.98 19.09
C LEU A 248 2.45 9.64 19.64
N TYR A 249 2.64 9.44 20.94
CA TYR A 249 2.06 8.31 21.65
C TYR A 249 0.83 8.78 22.42
N ASP A 250 -0.15 7.88 22.58
CA ASP A 250 -1.49 8.17 23.13
C ASP A 250 -1.50 9.09 24.37
N LYS A 251 -0.53 8.94 25.28
CA LYS A 251 -0.41 9.74 26.52
C LYS A 251 0.78 10.71 26.56
N MET A 252 1.61 10.72 25.53
CA MET A 252 2.80 11.57 25.46
C MET A 252 3.05 12.01 24.02
N GLU A 253 2.57 13.20 23.70
CA GLU A 253 2.89 13.89 22.47
C GLU A 253 3.98 14.94 22.73
N LYS A 254 5.11 14.81 22.04
CA LYS A 254 6.31 15.62 22.27
C LYS A 254 7.02 15.95 20.97
N LEU A 255 7.29 17.24 20.76
CA LEU A 255 8.15 17.76 19.70
C LEU A 255 9.40 18.39 20.35
N THR A 256 10.57 17.90 19.98
CA THR A 256 11.87 18.37 20.46
C THR A 256 12.68 18.89 19.28
N TYR A 257 13.21 20.11 19.41
CA TYR A 257 14.15 20.74 18.48
C TYR A 257 15.20 21.52 19.28
N GLY A 258 16.36 20.89 19.52
CA GLY A 258 17.45 21.49 20.28
C GLY A 258 17.05 21.80 21.71
N THR A 259 17.07 23.08 22.07
CA THR A 259 16.63 23.57 23.38
C THR A 259 15.12 23.70 23.51
N ILE A 260 14.38 23.64 22.39
CA ILE A 260 12.92 23.76 22.37
C ILE A 260 12.32 22.38 22.58
N GLU A 261 11.62 22.19 23.68
CA GLU A 261 10.80 21.02 23.95
C GLU A 261 9.35 21.45 24.15
N ILE A 262 8.46 20.99 23.27
CA ILE A 262 7.03 21.23 23.35
C ILE A 262 6.37 19.90 23.62
N SER A 263 5.65 19.78 24.72
CA SER A 263 4.98 18.53 25.09
C SER A 263 3.56 18.77 25.56
N ARG A 264 2.67 17.84 25.24
CA ARG A 264 1.36 17.70 25.86
C ARG A 264 1.47 16.69 27.00
N LYS A 265 0.83 17.00 28.14
CA LYS A 265 0.63 16.05 29.24
C LYS A 265 -0.87 15.83 29.43
N GLY A 266 -1.39 14.73 28.89
CA GLY A 266 -2.77 14.27 29.12
C GLY A 266 -3.88 15.24 28.65
N ASP A 267 -4.98 15.27 29.40
CA ASP A 267 -6.26 15.93 29.08
C ASP A 267 -6.24 17.47 29.08
N GLN A 268 -5.08 18.08 29.34
CA GLN A 268 -4.94 19.53 29.49
C GLN A 268 -5.05 20.30 28.17
N PHE A 269 -4.79 19.64 27.04
CA PHE A 269 -4.95 20.26 25.73
C PHE A 269 -6.44 20.40 25.38
N GLN A 270 -6.90 21.64 25.25
CA GLN A 270 -8.28 21.96 24.89
C GLN A 270 -8.30 22.89 23.69
N VAL A 271 -9.02 22.48 22.65
CA VAL A 271 -9.28 23.33 21.50
C VAL A 271 -10.44 24.27 21.86
N ASN A 272 -10.20 25.57 21.79
CA ASN A 272 -11.20 26.61 22.08
C ASN A 272 -12.21 26.82 20.93
N ASP A 273 -12.17 25.98 19.90
CA ASP A 273 -13.11 26.03 18.79
C ASP A 273 -14.50 25.57 19.26
N PRO A 274 -15.56 26.37 19.10
CA PRO A 274 -16.93 25.97 19.47
C PRO A 274 -17.40 24.75 18.69
N GLN A 275 -16.74 24.42 17.57
CA GLN A 275 -17.04 23.26 16.75
C GLN A 275 -16.24 22.00 17.10
N GLY A 276 -15.38 22.03 18.12
CA GLY A 276 -14.63 20.87 18.61
C GLY A 276 -13.40 20.53 17.77
N ALA A 277 -12.85 19.33 17.99
CA ALA A 277 -11.63 18.84 17.35
C ALA A 277 -11.78 18.89 15.83
N LEU A 278 -12.90 18.33 15.39
CA LEU A 278 -13.16 18.03 14.00
C LEU A 278 -14.54 18.57 13.61
N PRO A 279 -14.61 19.80 13.08
CA PRO A 279 -15.86 20.40 12.63
C PRO A 279 -16.49 19.62 11.47
N SER A 280 -17.83 19.59 11.37
CA SER A 280 -18.46 18.86 10.26
C SER A 280 -18.47 19.72 9.00
N GLY A 281 -17.92 19.21 7.91
CA GLY A 281 -18.03 19.84 6.58
C GLY A 281 -17.01 20.92 6.28
N TYR A 282 -15.97 21.10 7.09
CA TYR A 282 -14.89 22.02 6.75
C TYR A 282 -14.20 21.61 5.45
N THR A 283 -14.04 22.59 4.57
CA THR A 283 -13.23 22.51 3.36
C THR A 283 -11.77 22.85 3.68
N VAL A 284 -10.88 22.67 2.71
CA VAL A 284 -9.48 23.12 2.80
C VAL A 284 -9.40 24.63 3.11
N GLN A 285 -10.33 25.44 2.59
CA GLN A 285 -10.39 26.88 2.84
C GLN A 285 -10.87 27.23 4.25
N ASP A 286 -11.72 26.40 4.85
CA ASP A 286 -12.14 26.61 6.24
C ASP A 286 -10.98 26.26 7.19
N TRP A 287 -10.27 25.18 6.89
CA TRP A 287 -9.04 24.83 7.60
C TRP A 287 -7.95 25.89 7.47
N SER A 288 -7.80 26.54 6.31
CA SER A 288 -6.82 27.61 6.17
C SER A 288 -7.09 28.81 7.07
N LYS A 289 -8.37 29.16 7.28
CA LYS A 289 -8.76 30.23 8.21
C LYS A 289 -8.50 29.83 9.67
N VAL A 290 -8.79 28.57 10.00
CA VAL A 290 -8.72 28.04 11.37
C VAL A 290 -7.27 27.77 11.80
N MET A 291 -6.45 27.31 10.86
CA MET A 291 -5.03 27.03 11.06
C MET A 291 -4.13 28.23 10.71
N ALA A 292 -4.72 29.41 10.44
CA ALA A 292 -3.99 30.63 10.13
C ALA A 292 -2.98 30.95 11.25
N LEU A 293 -1.80 31.45 10.86
CA LEU A 293 -0.75 31.80 11.80
C LEU A 293 -1.22 32.89 12.78
N PRO A 294 -0.82 32.82 14.06
CA PRO A 294 -1.14 33.87 15.02
C PRO A 294 -0.62 35.24 14.57
N LYS A 295 -1.40 36.31 14.76
CA LYS A 295 -1.02 37.69 14.35
C LYS A 295 0.34 38.12 14.93
N SER A 296 0.71 37.63 16.11
CA SER A 296 2.01 37.87 16.75
C SER A 296 3.20 37.34 15.94
N VAL A 297 3.00 36.30 15.13
CA VAL A 297 4.03 35.72 14.25
C VAL A 297 4.08 36.47 12.91
N VAL A 298 2.95 37.03 12.46
CA VAL A 298 2.84 37.71 11.16
C VAL A 298 3.35 39.16 11.20
N GLN A 299 3.21 39.87 12.33
CA GLN A 299 3.49 41.31 12.42
C GLN A 299 4.94 41.69 12.73
N SER A 300 5.88 40.75 12.88
CA SER A 300 7.23 41.02 13.37
C SER A 300 8.19 41.74 12.39
N LYS A 301 7.74 42.12 11.17
CA LYS A 301 8.62 42.71 10.14
C LYS A 301 8.35 44.18 9.76
N SER A 302 7.40 44.90 10.35
CA SER A 302 7.06 46.28 9.90
C SER A 302 7.42 47.44 10.84
N SER A 303 8.06 47.21 11.99
CA SER A 303 8.53 48.31 12.86
C SER A 303 9.92 48.81 12.44
N GLY A 304 9.99 49.50 11.30
CA GLY A 304 11.22 50.01 10.74
C GLY A 304 11.03 51.29 9.93
N LYS A 305 10.42 52.32 10.54
CA LYS A 305 10.61 53.73 10.19
C LYS A 305 10.14 54.61 11.34
N GLU A 306 11.09 54.93 12.23
CA GLU A 306 11.00 56.11 13.08
C GLU A 306 11.06 57.36 12.19
N THR A 307 9.99 58.15 12.16
CA THR A 307 10.03 59.56 11.73
C THR A 307 10.02 60.43 12.99
N LYS A 308 11.17 61.06 13.28
CA LYS A 308 11.30 62.15 14.26
C LYS A 308 11.40 63.50 13.53
N ASN A 309 10.62 64.48 14.06
CA ASN A 309 10.71 65.95 13.94
C ASN A 309 10.40 66.58 12.56
N SER A 310 9.61 67.65 12.39
CA SER A 310 9.43 68.94 13.09
C SER A 310 8.02 69.50 12.71
N LYS A 311 7.37 70.54 13.28
CA LYS A 311 7.82 71.83 13.84
C LYS A 311 6.61 72.51 14.53
N LYS A 312 6.90 73.26 15.59
CA LYS A 312 5.99 74.17 16.33
C LYS A 312 5.40 75.27 15.42
N THR A 313 4.16 75.66 15.67
CA THR A 313 3.70 77.05 15.57
C THR A 313 2.79 77.38 16.75
N TYR A 314 3.09 78.52 17.37
CA TYR A 314 2.46 79.13 18.54
C TYR A 314 1.77 80.42 18.06
N ALA A 315 0.52 80.64 18.46
CA ALA A 315 -0.15 81.93 18.71
C ALA A 315 -1.65 81.62 18.94
N GLY A 316 -2.36 82.07 19.97
CA GLY A 316 -2.08 82.91 21.12
C GLY A 316 -3.42 83.36 21.75
N ASN A 317 -3.38 83.67 23.06
CA ASN A 317 -4.33 84.51 23.83
C ASN A 317 -5.76 83.96 24.09
N LYS A 318 -6.43 84.14 25.24
CA LYS A 318 -6.35 85.10 26.36
C LYS A 318 -7.20 84.57 27.55
N ARG A 319 -6.65 84.77 28.76
CA ARG A 319 -7.25 85.25 30.05
C ARG A 319 -8.57 84.69 30.65
N ARG A 320 -8.39 84.10 31.85
CA ARG A 320 -8.90 84.49 33.21
C ARG A 320 -10.41 84.39 33.58
N ARG A 321 -10.72 83.39 34.43
CA ARG A 321 -11.40 83.38 35.78
C ARG A 321 -12.58 84.36 36.08
N VAL A 322 -13.74 83.82 36.50
CA VAL A 322 -14.46 84.00 37.81
C VAL A 322 -15.99 83.70 37.72
N ILE A 323 -16.44 82.80 38.60
CA ILE A 323 -17.67 82.65 39.45
C ILE A 323 -18.95 83.48 39.13
N ALA A 324 -20.10 82.78 39.04
CA ALA A 324 -21.35 82.88 39.85
C ALA A 324 -22.54 82.27 39.04
N GLU A 325 -23.25 81.26 39.59
CA GLU A 325 -24.67 81.33 40.07
C GLU A 325 -25.66 81.41 38.89
N GLU A 326 -26.57 80.46 38.65
CA GLU A 326 -27.85 80.14 39.34
C GLU A 326 -28.52 79.09 38.38
N SER A 327 -29.15 77.99 38.79
CA SER A 327 -30.50 77.86 39.35
C SER A 327 -31.28 76.79 38.55
N SER A 328 -32.12 76.03 39.27
CA SER A 328 -33.29 75.25 38.82
C SER A 328 -33.03 73.86 38.22
N ASP A 329 -33.14 72.77 38.99
CA ASP A 329 -34.37 72.06 39.43
C ASP A 329 -35.24 71.52 38.29
N GLU A 330 -35.30 70.19 38.14
CA GLU A 330 -36.51 69.42 38.44
C GLU A 330 -36.18 67.96 38.83
N GLU A 331 -36.79 67.54 39.93
CA GLU A 331 -36.74 66.20 40.53
C GLU A 331 -37.58 65.16 39.76
N GLY A 332 -37.25 63.88 39.97
CA GLY A 332 -38.01 62.74 39.47
C GLY A 332 -37.71 61.45 40.24
N ASP A 333 -38.00 61.50 41.53
CA ASP A 333 -37.84 60.49 42.57
C ASP A 333 -38.64 59.17 42.33
N LYS A 334 -38.07 58.00 42.69
CA LYS A 334 -38.66 57.00 43.63
C LYS A 334 -38.16 55.55 43.52
N LYS A 335 -37.70 55.08 44.70
CA LYS A 335 -38.03 53.82 45.42
C LYS A 335 -37.48 52.47 44.90
N LYS A 336 -36.56 51.85 45.65
CA LYS A 336 -36.74 50.99 46.87
C LYS A 336 -37.24 49.57 46.56
N SER A 337 -36.43 48.57 46.95
CA SER A 337 -36.79 47.39 47.77
C SER A 337 -35.67 46.34 47.68
N SER A 338 -34.86 46.14 48.72
CA SER A 338 -34.96 45.05 49.74
C SER A 338 -34.63 43.65 49.18
N SER A 339 -33.92 42.70 49.79
CA SER A 339 -33.56 42.38 51.18
C SER A 339 -32.64 41.12 51.09
N ALA A 340 -31.45 41.07 51.68
CA ALA A 340 -31.14 40.58 53.04
C ALA A 340 -31.26 39.05 53.29
N LYS A 341 -30.13 38.43 53.69
CA LYS A 341 -29.91 37.48 54.83
C LYS A 341 -28.53 36.79 54.64
N SER A 342 -27.44 37.09 55.37
CA SER A 342 -27.10 36.86 56.80
C SER A 342 -27.25 35.39 57.22
N ALA A 343 -26.35 34.67 57.92
CA ALA A 343 -25.02 34.86 58.52
C ALA A 343 -24.59 33.45 59.08
N PRO A 344 -23.80 33.25 60.16
CA PRO A 344 -22.33 33.28 60.26
C PRO A 344 -21.70 32.07 61.04
N ALA A 345 -20.36 31.91 60.99
CA ALA A 345 -19.48 31.47 62.11
C ALA A 345 -18.01 31.42 61.61
N LYS A 346 -17.15 32.40 61.93
CA LYS A 346 -16.24 32.49 63.10
C LYS A 346 -15.26 31.31 63.28
N GLY A 347 -13.98 31.58 63.02
CA GLY A 347 -12.82 30.84 63.52
C GLY A 347 -11.52 31.60 63.18
N LYS A 348 -10.98 32.34 64.17
CA LYS A 348 -9.72 33.11 64.12
C LYS A 348 -8.51 32.21 64.42
N GLN A 349 -7.37 32.48 63.77
CA GLN A 349 -6.06 32.87 64.36
C GLN A 349 -4.97 32.77 63.25
N GLN A 350 -4.42 33.87 62.75
CA GLN A 350 -3.20 34.57 63.21
C GLN A 350 -1.89 33.75 63.05
N ASN A 351 -1.08 34.07 62.03
CA ASN A 351 0.27 34.63 62.27
C ASN A 351 0.99 35.16 61.00
N GLN A 352 1.45 36.42 61.13
CA GLN A 352 2.68 37.09 60.64
C GLN A 352 3.15 36.89 59.18
N LYS A 353 3.08 37.93 58.34
CA LYS A 353 4.13 38.95 58.07
C LYS A 353 5.45 38.38 57.50
N THR A 354 5.68 38.58 56.21
CA THR A 354 6.77 39.43 55.68
C THR A 354 6.49 39.77 54.22
N ALA A 355 6.82 41.01 53.87
CA ALA A 355 6.69 41.58 52.53
C ALA A 355 7.92 41.22 51.69
N SER A 356 7.73 40.87 50.42
CA SER A 356 8.72 41.15 49.37
C SER A 356 8.02 41.34 48.02
N CYS A 357 8.42 42.40 47.32
CA CYS A 357 7.94 42.77 46.01
C CYS A 357 8.17 41.65 44.99
N ALA A 358 7.08 41.10 44.46
CA ALA A 358 7.12 40.27 43.27
C ALA A 358 7.15 41.17 42.01
N PRO A 359 8.06 40.94 41.06
CA PRO A 359 8.09 41.68 39.80
C PRO A 359 6.85 41.31 38.97
N LYS A 360 6.25 42.32 38.33
CA LYS A 360 5.18 42.17 37.34
C LYS A 360 5.63 41.16 36.27
N SER A 361 5.07 39.96 36.31
CA SER A 361 5.19 39.00 35.22
C SER A 361 4.47 39.53 33.99
N PRO A 362 5.02 39.32 32.78
CA PRO A 362 4.39 39.76 31.56
C PRO A 362 3.15 38.91 31.28
N ILE A 363 2.17 39.53 30.62
CA ILE A 363 0.89 38.98 30.18
C ILE A 363 1.09 37.60 29.53
N VAL A 364 0.80 36.52 30.28
CA VAL A 364 0.72 35.16 29.74
C VAL A 364 -0.70 34.95 29.24
N ALA A 365 -0.86 34.86 27.91
CA ALA A 365 -2.08 34.41 27.27
C ALA A 365 -2.53 33.06 27.87
N LYS A 366 -3.83 32.88 28.10
CA LYS A 366 -4.44 31.63 28.64
C LYS A 366 -3.77 30.40 28.02
N ALA A 367 -3.04 29.64 28.84
CA ALA A 367 -2.17 28.57 28.41
C ALA A 367 -2.94 27.51 27.60
N THR A 368 -2.45 27.15 26.42
CA THR A 368 -3.04 26.19 25.48
C THR A 368 -2.93 24.73 25.94
N GLY A 369 -2.64 24.47 27.23
CA GLY A 369 -2.37 23.13 27.76
C GLY A 369 -1.05 22.50 27.29
N LEU A 370 -0.24 23.22 26.52
CA LEU A 370 1.10 22.78 26.09
C LEU A 370 2.18 23.24 27.09
N ASN A 371 3.03 22.29 27.48
CA ASN A 371 4.22 22.57 28.26
C ASN A 371 5.39 22.87 27.30
N VAL A 372 5.77 24.14 27.22
CA VAL A 372 6.95 24.59 26.49
C VAL A 372 8.12 24.71 27.47
N LYS A 373 9.11 23.82 27.34
CA LYS A 373 10.38 23.89 28.06
C LYS A 373 11.44 24.41 27.10
N ILE A 374 12.09 25.50 27.48
CA ILE A 374 13.28 26.02 26.79
C ILE A 374 14.46 25.69 27.70
N ALA A 375 15.24 24.67 27.33
CA ALA A 375 16.45 24.34 28.07
C ALA A 375 17.46 25.48 27.90
N LYS A 376 18.04 25.97 29.00
CA LYS A 376 19.19 26.87 28.89
C LYS A 376 20.31 26.09 28.19
N PRO A 377 21.00 26.68 27.20
CA PRO A 377 22.16 26.03 26.59
C PRO A 377 23.11 25.65 27.72
N ILE A 378 23.45 24.37 27.82
CA ILE A 378 24.44 23.90 28.78
C ILE A 378 25.76 24.51 28.31
N GLU A 379 26.18 25.59 28.98
CA GLU A 379 27.54 26.09 28.84
C GLU A 379 28.45 24.94 29.28
N THR A 380 29.10 24.32 28.30
CA THR A 380 30.08 23.25 28.51
C THR A 380 31.32 23.86 29.17
N SER A 381 31.24 24.13 30.47
CA SER A 381 32.39 24.35 31.31
C SER A 381 32.95 23.00 31.75
N GLY A 382 34.07 22.59 31.15
CA GLY A 382 35.20 21.94 31.82
C GLY A 382 35.03 20.54 32.41
N LYS A 383 35.76 19.59 31.80
CA LYS A 383 36.54 18.49 32.41
C LYS A 383 36.01 17.87 33.72
N GLY A 384 35.65 16.59 33.69
CA GLY A 384 35.59 15.76 34.90
C GLY A 384 35.15 14.31 34.67
N ASN A 385 36.13 13.42 34.59
CA ASN A 385 36.12 11.97 34.88
C ASN A 385 34.82 11.16 34.66
N SER A 386 34.79 10.41 33.57
CA SER A 386 33.92 9.22 33.45
C SER A 386 34.36 8.15 34.46
N PRO A 387 33.45 7.62 35.30
CA PRO A 387 33.78 6.50 36.19
C PRO A 387 33.96 5.21 35.36
N PRO A 388 34.76 4.25 35.84
CA PRO A 388 35.08 3.04 35.11
C PRO A 388 33.81 2.20 34.91
N GLY A 389 33.58 1.77 33.67
CA GLY A 389 32.40 1.02 33.26
C GLY A 389 32.26 -0.29 34.05
N THR A 390 31.24 -0.35 34.90
CA THR A 390 30.67 -1.61 35.40
C THR A 390 30.26 -2.45 34.20
N SER A 391 30.85 -3.65 34.07
CA SER A 391 30.57 -4.53 32.94
C SER A 391 29.09 -4.94 32.94
N LEU A 392 28.53 -5.08 31.73
CA LEU A 392 27.12 -5.41 31.53
C LEU A 392 26.69 -6.71 32.27
N ALA A 393 27.65 -7.60 32.56
CA ALA A 393 27.46 -8.82 33.33
C ALA A 393 27.19 -8.52 34.82
N GLN A 394 27.88 -7.54 35.42
CA GLN A 394 27.64 -7.15 36.82
C GLN A 394 26.28 -6.49 37.01
N ILE A 395 25.83 -5.68 36.05
CA ILE A 395 24.49 -5.04 36.09
C ILE A 395 23.39 -6.12 36.00
N LYS A 396 23.55 -7.14 35.15
CA LYS A 396 22.59 -8.24 35.02
C LYS A 396 22.47 -9.08 36.30
N VAL A 397 23.58 -9.37 36.97
CA VAL A 397 23.59 -10.07 38.26
C VAL A 397 22.98 -9.21 39.38
N GLN A 398 23.24 -7.91 39.38
CA GLN A 398 22.67 -6.98 40.39
C GLN A 398 21.15 -6.80 40.27
N MET A 399 20.58 -6.98 39.08
CA MET A 399 19.13 -6.88 38.88
C MET A 399 18.36 -8.19 39.14
N GLY A 400 19.03 -9.26 39.57
CA GLY A 400 18.38 -10.53 39.90
C GLY A 400 17.70 -11.23 38.71
N ALA A 401 18.11 -10.91 37.47
CA ALA A 401 17.58 -11.54 36.28
C ALA A 401 18.19 -12.93 36.11
N ASP A 402 17.39 -13.96 36.31
CA ASP A 402 17.78 -15.35 36.08
C ASP A 402 18.02 -15.57 34.58
N ILE A 403 19.28 -15.81 34.23
CA ILE A 403 19.74 -15.98 32.85
C ILE A 403 19.08 -17.21 32.22
N GLN A 404 18.82 -18.27 33.01
CA GLN A 404 18.15 -19.48 32.51
C GLN A 404 16.68 -19.23 32.19
N ALA A 405 16.00 -18.39 32.99
CA ALA A 405 14.61 -18.01 32.72
C ALA A 405 14.49 -17.14 31.45
N LEU A 406 15.48 -16.27 31.19
CA LEU A 406 15.52 -15.47 29.95
C LEU A 406 15.85 -16.31 28.72
N GLU A 407 16.72 -17.30 28.83
CA GLU A 407 16.99 -18.25 27.74
C GLU A 407 15.77 -19.12 27.45
N ALA A 408 15.07 -19.62 28.47
CA ALA A 408 13.83 -20.38 28.31
C ALA A 408 12.72 -19.52 27.67
N ALA A 409 12.55 -18.27 28.12
CA ALA A 409 11.59 -17.34 27.53
C ALA A 409 11.94 -16.99 26.08
N ARG A 410 13.23 -16.90 25.76
CA ARG A 410 13.68 -16.71 24.37
C ARG A 410 13.35 -17.91 23.49
N GLU A 411 13.59 -19.12 23.98
CA GLU A 411 13.25 -20.35 23.23
C GLU A 411 11.73 -20.50 23.03
N GLU A 412 10.92 -20.05 24.01
CA GLU A 412 9.47 -20.03 23.90
C GLU A 412 9.00 -19.00 22.85
N VAL A 413 9.57 -17.78 22.85
CA VAL A 413 9.30 -16.77 21.82
C VAL A 413 9.72 -17.24 20.43
N GLU A 414 10.89 -17.87 20.28
CA GLU A 414 11.33 -18.43 18.99
C GLU A 414 10.37 -19.54 18.49
N LYS A 415 9.79 -20.35 19.40
CA LYS A 415 8.75 -21.33 19.05
C LYS A 415 7.44 -20.66 18.66
N GLU A 416 7.01 -19.62 19.37
CA GLU A 416 5.82 -18.84 19.03
C GLU A 416 5.98 -18.12 17.69
N GLU A 417 7.14 -17.52 17.41
CA GLU A 417 7.46 -16.90 16.12
C GLU A 417 7.46 -17.93 14.99
N ALA A 418 8.00 -19.13 15.20
CA ALA A 418 7.95 -20.20 14.21
C ALA A 418 6.52 -20.69 13.92
N VAL A 419 5.64 -20.72 14.92
CA VAL A 419 4.21 -21.05 14.74
C VAL A 419 3.46 -19.90 14.07
N ALA A 420 3.70 -18.65 14.47
CA ALA A 420 3.11 -17.47 13.87
C ALA A 420 3.54 -17.29 12.40
N SER A 421 4.81 -17.55 12.07
CA SER A 421 5.32 -17.54 10.70
C SER A 421 4.67 -18.63 9.84
N LYS A 422 4.45 -19.84 10.40
CA LYS A 422 3.70 -20.90 9.70
C LYS A 422 2.23 -20.53 9.48
N ALA A 423 1.57 -19.87 10.46
CA ALA A 423 0.21 -19.39 10.32
C ALA A 423 0.09 -18.27 9.28
N ALA A 424 1.02 -17.30 9.30
CA ALA A 424 1.08 -16.23 8.31
C ALA A 424 1.29 -16.76 6.89
N ARG A 425 2.17 -17.76 6.71
CA ARG A 425 2.35 -18.44 5.41
C ARG A 425 1.07 -19.15 4.95
N ALA A 426 0.31 -19.77 5.87
CA ALA A 426 -0.96 -20.41 5.51
C ALA A 426 -2.01 -19.37 5.06
N ASP A 427 -2.08 -18.23 5.75
CA ASP A 427 -2.98 -17.12 5.40
C ASP A 427 -2.59 -16.47 4.05
N GLU A 428 -1.29 -16.31 3.76
CA GLU A 428 -0.79 -15.82 2.46
C GLU A 428 -1.16 -16.77 1.31
N VAL A 429 -1.06 -18.09 1.53
CA VAL A 429 -1.41 -19.09 0.53
C VAL A 429 -2.92 -19.09 0.24
N GLU A 430 -3.77 -18.93 1.27
CA GLU A 430 -5.21 -18.78 1.08
C GLU A 430 -5.54 -17.47 0.35
N ALA A 431 -4.88 -16.36 0.69
CA ALA A 431 -5.03 -15.07 0.01
C ALA A 431 -4.65 -15.14 -1.48
N ASN A 432 -3.56 -15.83 -1.82
CA ASN A 432 -3.12 -16.02 -3.20
C ASN A 432 -4.11 -16.88 -4.00
N ALA A 433 -4.64 -17.96 -3.41
CA ALA A 433 -5.66 -18.78 -4.06
C ALA A 433 -6.96 -18.01 -4.33
N THR A 434 -7.40 -17.16 -3.39
CA THR A 434 -8.54 -16.26 -3.61
C THR A 434 -8.24 -15.21 -4.70
N SER A 435 -7.03 -14.66 -4.71
CA SER A 435 -6.57 -13.67 -5.69
C SER A 435 -6.65 -14.20 -7.13
N ILE A 436 -6.21 -15.46 -7.37
CA ILE A 436 -6.30 -16.08 -8.70
C ILE A 436 -7.78 -16.24 -9.14
N GLN A 437 -8.66 -16.70 -8.26
CA GLN A 437 -10.08 -16.90 -8.59
C GLN A 437 -10.79 -15.57 -8.88
N GLU A 438 -10.51 -14.55 -8.09
CA GLU A 438 -11.01 -13.19 -8.30
C GLU A 438 -10.50 -12.61 -9.62
N GLY A 439 -9.21 -12.80 -9.91
CA GLY A 439 -8.58 -12.43 -11.18
C GLY A 439 -9.24 -13.10 -12.39
N GLU A 440 -9.52 -14.41 -12.32
CA GLU A 440 -10.24 -15.11 -13.39
C GLU A 440 -11.66 -14.56 -13.59
N ALA A 441 -12.39 -14.29 -12.50
CA ALA A 441 -13.71 -13.70 -12.57
C ALA A 441 -13.65 -12.30 -13.21
N PHE A 442 -12.62 -11.52 -12.88
CA PHE A 442 -12.37 -10.21 -13.48
C PHE A 442 -12.06 -10.32 -14.98
N ILE A 443 -11.20 -11.26 -15.40
CA ILE A 443 -10.93 -11.51 -16.82
C ILE A 443 -12.22 -11.85 -17.57
N ARG A 444 -13.09 -12.72 -17.02
CA ARG A 444 -14.39 -13.06 -17.64
C ARG A 444 -15.27 -11.81 -17.81
N LYS A 445 -15.30 -10.95 -16.80
CA LYS A 445 -16.02 -9.67 -16.85
C LYS A 445 -15.43 -8.76 -17.93
N GLN A 446 -14.11 -8.60 -18.01
CA GLN A 446 -13.45 -7.75 -19.01
C GLN A 446 -13.63 -8.26 -20.43
N ARG A 447 -13.62 -9.58 -20.66
CA ARG A 447 -13.99 -10.17 -21.96
C ARG A 447 -15.42 -9.80 -22.35
N ALA A 448 -16.37 -9.83 -21.40
CA ALA A 448 -17.75 -9.46 -21.67
C ALA A 448 -17.91 -7.96 -21.98
N VAL A 449 -17.16 -7.09 -21.27
CA VAL A 449 -17.09 -5.66 -21.56
C VAL A 449 -16.51 -5.42 -22.95
N LEU A 450 -15.36 -6.02 -23.29
CA LEU A 450 -14.75 -5.89 -24.60
C LEU A 450 -15.71 -6.33 -25.70
N LYS A 451 -16.37 -7.49 -25.57
CA LYS A 451 -17.39 -7.95 -26.53
C LYS A 451 -18.53 -6.95 -26.69
N ARG A 452 -18.98 -6.30 -25.61
CA ARG A 452 -20.02 -5.26 -25.66
C ARG A 452 -19.53 -4.01 -26.40
N VAL A 453 -18.35 -3.52 -26.05
CA VAL A 453 -17.73 -2.35 -26.69
C VAL A 453 -17.51 -2.62 -28.19
N LEU A 454 -17.05 -3.82 -28.56
CA LEU A 454 -16.88 -4.22 -29.95
C LEU A 454 -18.21 -4.34 -30.72
N ARG A 455 -19.31 -4.75 -30.07
CA ARG A 455 -20.65 -4.81 -30.71
C ARG A 455 -21.26 -3.44 -30.95
N ASN A 456 -21.05 -2.50 -30.03
CA ASN A 456 -21.59 -1.14 -30.13
C ASN A 456 -20.85 -0.27 -31.19
N GLN A 457 -19.87 -0.84 -31.90
CA GLN A 457 -19.06 -0.15 -32.91
C GLN A 457 -19.84 0.39 -34.13
N SER A 458 -21.09 -0.05 -34.35
CA SER A 458 -21.87 0.34 -35.54
C SER A 458 -22.35 1.79 -35.50
N GLU A 459 -22.47 2.44 -34.34
CA GLU A 459 -23.17 3.73 -34.25
C GLU A 459 -22.28 4.92 -33.90
N LYS A 460 -21.31 4.81 -32.97
CA LYS A 460 -20.27 5.84 -32.71
C LYS A 460 -19.02 5.18 -32.14
N ARG A 461 -17.91 5.20 -32.90
CA ARG A 461 -16.65 4.58 -32.48
C ARG A 461 -15.96 5.41 -31.38
N ASP A 462 -16.17 5.06 -30.12
CA ASP A 462 -15.23 5.47 -29.08
C ASP A 462 -13.99 4.56 -29.14
N ILE A 463 -13.02 5.01 -29.94
CA ILE A 463 -11.74 4.32 -30.13
C ILE A 463 -10.95 4.22 -28.83
N LYS A 464 -11.10 5.23 -27.95
CA LYS A 464 -10.40 5.27 -26.68
C LYS A 464 -10.95 4.19 -25.75
N GLU A 465 -12.28 4.03 -25.70
CA GLU A 465 -12.91 2.96 -24.92
C GLU A 465 -12.44 1.56 -25.36
N ILE A 466 -12.28 1.33 -26.67
CA ILE A 466 -11.73 0.07 -27.20
C ILE A 466 -10.28 -0.14 -26.73
N TRP A 467 -9.46 0.91 -26.83
CA TRP A 467 -8.06 0.85 -26.42
C TRP A 467 -7.93 0.52 -24.93
N ASP A 468 -8.64 1.27 -24.08
CA ASP A 468 -8.61 1.13 -22.63
C ASP A 468 -9.15 -0.24 -22.19
N THR A 469 -10.24 -0.72 -22.80
CA THR A 469 -10.81 -2.03 -22.47
C THR A 469 -9.85 -3.17 -22.86
N ARG A 470 -9.16 -3.06 -24.00
CA ARG A 470 -8.13 -4.03 -24.39
C ARG A 470 -6.94 -4.00 -23.45
N GLU A 471 -6.51 -2.81 -23.03
CA GLU A 471 -5.37 -2.67 -22.13
C GLU A 471 -5.66 -3.29 -20.77
N VAL A 472 -6.84 -3.00 -20.20
CA VAL A 472 -7.29 -3.61 -18.94
C VAL A 472 -7.38 -5.13 -19.06
N LEU A 473 -7.93 -5.66 -20.16
CA LEU A 473 -7.99 -7.11 -20.37
C LEU A 473 -6.58 -7.72 -20.47
N ARG A 474 -5.69 -7.12 -21.27
CA ARG A 474 -4.30 -7.58 -21.46
C ARG A 474 -3.53 -7.60 -20.14
N GLU A 475 -3.62 -6.53 -19.36
CA GLU A 475 -2.96 -6.42 -18.06
C GLU A 475 -3.42 -7.53 -17.12
N GLN A 476 -4.73 -7.75 -17.02
CA GLN A 476 -5.30 -8.77 -16.14
C GLN A 476 -4.92 -10.19 -16.57
N LEU A 477 -4.89 -10.46 -17.88
CA LEU A 477 -4.38 -11.73 -18.40
C LEU A 477 -2.92 -11.96 -18.01
N MET A 478 -2.07 -10.93 -18.11
CA MET A 478 -0.67 -11.01 -17.69
C MET A 478 -0.53 -11.20 -16.18
N THR A 479 -1.27 -10.45 -15.37
CA THR A 479 -1.22 -10.52 -13.91
C THR A 479 -1.64 -11.89 -13.40
N VAL A 480 -2.81 -12.40 -13.81
CA VAL A 480 -3.30 -13.71 -13.40
C VAL A 480 -2.42 -14.83 -13.96
N GLY A 481 -1.94 -14.68 -15.20
CA GLY A 481 -0.97 -15.61 -15.78
C GLY A 481 0.32 -15.71 -14.96
N ASN A 482 0.86 -14.56 -14.51
CA ASN A 482 2.04 -14.52 -13.64
C ASN A 482 1.77 -15.12 -12.25
N GLN A 483 0.61 -14.85 -11.65
CA GLN A 483 0.23 -15.46 -10.37
C GLN A 483 0.15 -16.98 -10.48
N ILE A 484 -0.42 -17.50 -11.57
CA ILE A 484 -0.46 -18.96 -11.81
C ILE A 484 0.95 -19.50 -12.10
N LEU A 485 1.78 -18.75 -12.83
CA LEU A 485 3.15 -19.17 -13.15
C LEU A 485 4.02 -19.23 -11.90
N TRP A 486 4.01 -18.23 -11.02
CA TRP A 486 4.95 -18.11 -9.90
C TRP A 486 4.37 -18.54 -8.56
N ASP A 487 3.13 -18.14 -8.25
CA ASP A 487 2.56 -18.26 -6.90
C ASP A 487 1.70 -19.50 -6.72
N TRP A 488 1.68 -20.40 -7.72
CA TRP A 488 0.90 -21.63 -7.61
C TRP A 488 1.48 -22.52 -6.52
N GLN A 489 0.66 -22.80 -5.52
CA GLN A 489 0.93 -23.81 -4.53
C GLN A 489 -0.19 -24.86 -4.54
N PRO A 490 0.15 -26.17 -4.47
CA PRO A 490 -0.85 -27.21 -4.33
C PRO A 490 -1.44 -27.10 -2.92
N THR A 491 -2.57 -26.41 -2.76
CA THR A 491 -3.29 -26.47 -1.48
C THR A 491 -3.99 -27.82 -1.38
N GLU A 492 -3.80 -28.52 -0.26
CA GLU A 492 -4.46 -29.81 0.02
C GLU A 492 -5.98 -29.69 0.15
N ASN A 493 -6.51 -28.46 0.20
CA ASN A 493 -7.93 -28.19 0.36
C ASN A 493 -8.71 -28.36 -0.96
N ASP A 494 -9.75 -29.18 -0.91
CA ASP A 494 -10.63 -29.59 -2.03
C ASP A 494 -11.33 -28.44 -2.81
N LYS A 495 -11.13 -27.18 -2.44
CA LYS A 495 -11.82 -26.01 -3.02
C LYS A 495 -11.17 -25.46 -4.30
N ILE A 496 -9.99 -25.93 -4.71
CA ILE A 496 -9.38 -25.51 -5.98
C ILE A 496 -10.17 -26.12 -7.17
N PRO A 497 -10.51 -25.33 -8.22
CA PRO A 497 -11.09 -25.85 -9.46
C PRO A 497 -10.29 -27.05 -10.00
N ALA A 498 -10.96 -28.08 -10.52
CA ALA A 498 -10.31 -29.33 -10.90
C ALA A 498 -9.11 -29.18 -11.86
N HIS A 499 -9.08 -28.12 -12.68
CA HIS A 499 -8.01 -27.82 -13.63
C HIS A 499 -6.76 -27.16 -13.01
N HIS A 500 -6.80 -26.78 -11.73
CA HIS A 500 -5.66 -26.20 -11.00
C HIS A 500 -5.05 -27.20 -9.98
N ARG A 501 -5.57 -28.44 -9.91
CA ARG A 501 -5.07 -29.48 -8.99
C ARG A 501 -3.70 -30.02 -9.37
N ASP A 502 -3.32 -29.89 -10.63
CA ASP A 502 -2.05 -30.35 -11.18
C ASP A 502 -1.27 -29.16 -11.73
N ARG A 503 0.02 -29.06 -11.40
CA ARG A 503 0.91 -27.99 -11.85
C ARG A 503 0.94 -27.90 -13.36
N GLN A 504 0.94 -29.04 -14.06
CA GLN A 504 0.93 -29.05 -15.52
C GLN A 504 -0.34 -28.38 -16.07
N SER A 505 -1.50 -28.67 -15.47
CA SER A 505 -2.78 -28.08 -15.89
C SER A 505 -2.83 -26.57 -15.58
N ALA A 506 -2.33 -26.14 -14.43
CA ALA A 506 -2.20 -24.73 -14.08
C ALA A 506 -1.29 -23.97 -15.08
N LEU A 507 -0.14 -24.54 -15.42
CA LEU A 507 0.78 -23.97 -16.42
C LEU A 507 0.14 -23.85 -17.82
N LEU A 508 -0.70 -24.81 -18.23
CA LEU A 508 -1.45 -24.70 -19.48
C LEU A 508 -2.48 -23.55 -19.46
N VAL A 509 -3.07 -23.25 -18.29
CA VAL A 509 -3.95 -22.09 -18.12
C VAL A 509 -3.15 -20.78 -18.20
N ALA A 510 -2.00 -20.70 -17.53
CA ALA A 510 -1.10 -19.53 -17.63
C ALA A 510 -0.66 -19.29 -19.08
N LEU A 511 -0.25 -20.35 -19.79
CA LEU A 511 0.13 -20.30 -21.20
C LEU A 511 -0.99 -19.71 -22.07
N LYS A 512 -2.23 -20.15 -21.85
CA LYS A 512 -3.40 -19.63 -22.56
C LYS A 512 -3.63 -18.14 -22.28
N TYR A 513 -3.48 -17.69 -21.04
CA TYR A 513 -3.63 -16.27 -20.71
C TYR A 513 -2.54 -15.41 -21.34
N PHE A 514 -1.29 -15.86 -21.38
CA PHE A 514 -0.23 -15.13 -22.07
C PHE A 514 -0.41 -15.10 -23.59
N GLN A 515 -0.90 -16.18 -24.19
CA GLN A 515 -1.28 -16.20 -25.62
C GLN A 515 -2.39 -15.21 -25.92
N GLU A 516 -3.44 -15.15 -25.10
CA GLU A 516 -4.52 -14.19 -25.28
C GLU A 516 -4.04 -12.74 -25.05
N ALA A 517 -3.17 -12.50 -24.07
CA ALA A 517 -2.57 -11.18 -23.86
C ALA A 517 -1.76 -10.71 -25.08
N LYS A 518 -1.00 -11.63 -25.70
CA LYS A 518 -0.31 -11.38 -26.97
C LYS A 518 -1.30 -11.00 -28.07
N GLU A 519 -2.35 -11.80 -28.28
CA GLU A 519 -3.38 -11.53 -29.30
C GLU A 519 -4.03 -10.15 -29.12
N VAL A 520 -4.41 -9.80 -27.89
CA VAL A 520 -4.99 -8.49 -27.56
C VAL A 520 -4.01 -7.35 -27.89
N THR A 521 -2.73 -7.53 -27.63
CA THR A 521 -1.68 -6.53 -27.94
C THR A 521 -1.46 -6.38 -29.45
N GLU A 522 -1.50 -7.48 -30.20
CA GLU A 522 -1.45 -7.45 -31.68
C GLU A 522 -2.67 -6.73 -32.27
N GLU A 523 -3.85 -6.94 -31.69
CA GLU A 523 -5.06 -6.21 -32.08
C GLU A 523 -4.98 -4.71 -31.78
N GLN A 524 -4.34 -4.33 -30.66
CA GLN A 524 -4.04 -2.93 -30.35
C GLN A 524 -3.06 -2.32 -31.37
N ASP A 525 -2.01 -3.04 -31.78
CA ASP A 525 -1.10 -2.53 -32.81
C ASP A 525 -1.79 -2.38 -34.17
N LYS A 526 -2.65 -3.34 -34.55
CA LYS A 526 -3.49 -3.21 -35.76
C LYS A 526 -4.37 -1.96 -35.68
N LEU A 527 -5.05 -1.74 -34.56
CA LEU A 527 -5.87 -0.55 -34.33
C LEU A 527 -5.03 0.74 -34.42
N ARG A 528 -3.87 0.80 -33.75
CA ARG A 528 -2.95 1.94 -33.81
C ARG A 528 -2.54 2.26 -35.25
N ARG A 529 -2.17 1.26 -36.05
CA ARG A 529 -1.80 1.45 -37.47
C ARG A 529 -2.96 2.03 -38.27
N THR A 530 -4.18 1.53 -38.07
CA THR A 530 -5.39 2.08 -38.70
C THR A 530 -5.65 3.53 -38.30
N LEU A 531 -5.50 3.87 -37.01
CA LEU A 531 -5.72 5.23 -36.51
C LEU A 531 -4.67 6.21 -37.02
N ARG A 532 -3.41 5.78 -37.12
CA ARG A 532 -2.34 6.55 -37.75
C ARG A 532 -2.65 6.82 -39.23
N ALA A 533 -3.09 5.80 -39.98
CA ALA A 533 -3.48 5.97 -41.38
C ALA A 533 -4.68 6.93 -41.56
N GLN A 534 -5.55 7.03 -40.55
CA GLN A 534 -6.66 7.99 -40.51
C GLN A 534 -6.25 9.39 -40.03
N GLY A 535 -4.98 9.61 -39.69
CA GLY A 535 -4.51 10.91 -39.15
C GLY A 535 -5.02 11.22 -37.75
N LYS A 536 -5.50 10.22 -36.99
CA LYS A 536 -6.04 10.41 -35.63
C LYS A 536 -4.98 10.50 -34.55
N TYR A 537 -3.76 10.05 -34.82
CA TYR A 537 -2.61 10.19 -33.93
C TYR A 537 -1.54 11.04 -34.59
N THR A 538 -0.95 11.93 -33.80
CA THR A 538 0.29 12.62 -34.17
C THR A 538 1.42 11.59 -34.34
N THR A 539 2.47 11.97 -35.07
CA THR A 539 3.66 11.11 -35.23
C THR A 539 4.27 10.75 -33.87
N ALA A 540 4.30 11.69 -32.92
CA ALA A 540 4.83 11.48 -31.59
C ALA A 540 4.02 10.44 -30.80
N GLU A 541 2.69 10.58 -30.75
CA GLU A 541 1.80 9.61 -30.10
C GLU A 541 1.91 8.23 -30.76
N ALA A 542 1.92 8.18 -32.09
CA ALA A 542 2.05 6.93 -32.82
C ALA A 542 3.39 6.24 -32.55
N CYS A 543 4.48 6.98 -32.33
CA CYS A 543 5.78 6.46 -31.90
C CYS A 543 5.73 5.95 -30.47
N PHE A 544 5.21 6.75 -29.53
CA PHE A 544 5.05 6.37 -28.12
C PHE A 544 4.26 5.05 -27.98
N PHE A 545 3.07 4.97 -28.56
CA PHE A 545 2.27 3.75 -28.53
C PHE A 545 3.00 2.58 -29.18
N SER A 546 3.78 2.82 -30.23
CA SER A 546 4.51 1.74 -30.87
C SER A 546 5.66 1.23 -30.01
N ARG A 547 6.36 2.08 -29.26
CA ARG A 547 7.40 1.65 -28.30
C ARG A 547 6.76 0.84 -27.17
N ASN A 548 5.67 1.33 -26.58
CA ASN A 548 4.96 0.60 -25.52
C ASN A 548 4.44 -0.76 -25.99
N LEU A 549 3.83 -0.85 -27.18
CA LEU A 549 3.34 -2.12 -27.72
C LEU A 549 4.46 -3.13 -28.02
N LEU A 550 5.65 -2.69 -28.44
CA LEU A 550 6.80 -3.59 -28.61
C LEU A 550 7.23 -4.20 -27.27
N PHE A 551 7.28 -3.38 -26.21
CA PHE A 551 7.59 -3.86 -24.87
C PHE A 551 6.55 -4.88 -24.37
N LEU A 552 5.27 -4.57 -24.54
CA LEU A 552 4.17 -5.44 -24.12
C LEU A 552 4.16 -6.78 -24.88
N LEU A 553 4.39 -6.76 -26.20
CA LEU A 553 4.53 -7.97 -27.01
C LEU A 553 5.74 -8.80 -26.58
N GLY A 554 6.88 -8.14 -26.34
CA GLY A 554 8.08 -8.79 -25.85
C GLY A 554 7.86 -9.51 -24.52
N ASN A 555 7.20 -8.85 -23.55
CA ASN A 555 6.87 -9.45 -22.26
C ASN A 555 5.92 -10.66 -22.41
N ALA A 556 4.89 -10.55 -23.25
CA ALA A 556 3.98 -11.68 -23.49
C ALA A 556 4.73 -12.89 -24.07
N HIS A 557 5.61 -12.66 -25.05
CA HIS A 557 6.48 -13.70 -25.61
C HIS A 557 7.46 -14.29 -24.58
N ALA A 558 8.08 -13.46 -23.75
CA ALA A 558 8.96 -13.93 -22.68
C ALA A 558 8.21 -14.87 -21.73
N ASN A 559 7.02 -14.47 -21.26
CA ASN A 559 6.19 -15.28 -20.36
C ASN A 559 5.68 -16.58 -20.99
N ILE A 560 5.30 -16.56 -22.28
CA ILE A 560 4.98 -17.79 -23.03
C ILE A 560 6.19 -18.73 -23.01
N GLY A 561 7.39 -18.20 -23.29
CA GLY A 561 8.61 -18.98 -23.33
C GLY A 561 8.98 -19.60 -21.98
N ILE A 562 8.90 -18.81 -20.90
CA ILE A 562 9.12 -19.27 -19.53
C ILE A 562 8.14 -20.38 -19.16
N THR A 563 6.86 -20.18 -19.45
CA THR A 563 5.81 -21.19 -19.18
C THR A 563 6.07 -22.50 -19.92
N CYS A 564 6.56 -22.44 -21.16
CA CYS A 564 6.96 -23.62 -21.91
C CYS A 564 8.17 -24.36 -21.28
N ILE A 565 9.15 -23.65 -20.71
CA ILE A 565 10.27 -24.27 -19.99
C ILE A 565 9.73 -25.05 -18.77
N GLU A 566 8.83 -24.43 -18.00
CA GLU A 566 8.20 -25.07 -16.83
C GLU A 566 7.35 -26.28 -17.23
N LEU A 567 6.57 -26.18 -18.31
CA LEU A 567 5.81 -27.32 -18.85
C LEU A 567 6.73 -28.47 -19.28
N ALA A 568 7.88 -28.17 -19.89
CA ALA A 568 8.87 -29.18 -20.24
C ALA A 568 9.44 -29.89 -19.01
N ASN A 569 9.71 -29.14 -17.93
CA ASN A 569 10.20 -29.66 -16.67
C ASN A 569 9.15 -30.55 -15.98
N GLU A 570 7.90 -30.12 -15.92
CA GLU A 570 6.82 -30.87 -15.29
C GLU A 570 6.48 -32.15 -16.09
N THR A 571 6.50 -32.07 -17.42
CA THR A 571 6.32 -33.23 -18.30
C THR A 571 7.39 -34.31 -18.06
N LYS A 572 8.64 -33.90 -17.85
CA LYS A 572 9.76 -34.82 -17.53
C LYS A 572 9.58 -35.49 -16.17
N ARG A 573 8.90 -34.85 -15.20
CA ARG A 573 8.66 -35.42 -13.86
C ARG A 573 7.59 -36.50 -13.88
N HIS A 574 6.47 -36.24 -14.56
CA HIS A 574 5.33 -37.16 -14.51
C HIS A 574 5.48 -38.40 -15.38
N THR A 575 6.33 -38.38 -16.40
CA THR A 575 6.39 -39.48 -17.36
C THR A 575 7.82 -39.82 -17.78
N GLN A 576 8.25 -41.04 -17.49
CA GLN A 576 9.54 -41.57 -17.98
C GLN A 576 9.61 -41.66 -19.51
N PHE A 577 8.47 -41.58 -20.22
CA PHE A 577 8.38 -41.84 -21.67
C PHE A 577 8.04 -40.63 -22.56
N LYS A 578 7.63 -39.46 -22.04
CA LYS A 578 7.24 -38.30 -22.89
C LYS A 578 8.39 -37.34 -23.20
N THR A 579 9.53 -37.86 -23.65
CA THR A 579 10.68 -37.02 -24.02
C THR A 579 10.40 -36.14 -25.25
N VAL A 580 9.46 -36.53 -26.12
CA VAL A 580 9.12 -35.77 -27.34
C VAL A 580 8.34 -34.49 -27.00
N GLU A 581 7.35 -34.57 -26.11
CA GLU A 581 6.52 -33.42 -25.72
C GLU A 581 7.36 -32.36 -25.00
N ALA A 582 8.20 -32.77 -24.04
CA ALA A 582 9.13 -31.86 -23.36
C ALA A 582 10.12 -31.20 -24.32
N LYS A 583 10.61 -31.90 -25.35
CA LYS A 583 11.45 -31.32 -26.40
C LYS A 583 10.70 -30.31 -27.26
N GLN A 584 9.41 -30.52 -27.51
CA GLN A 584 8.58 -29.55 -28.24
C GLN A 584 8.45 -28.26 -27.44
N TYR A 585 8.06 -28.34 -26.16
CA TYR A 585 7.94 -27.16 -25.31
C TYR A 585 9.27 -26.39 -25.21
N LEU A 586 10.42 -27.07 -25.12
CA LEU A 586 11.71 -26.39 -25.13
C LEU A 586 12.02 -25.68 -26.45
N ARG A 587 11.58 -26.22 -27.60
CA ARG A 587 11.72 -25.54 -28.90
C ARG A 587 10.82 -24.31 -28.97
N ASP A 588 9.57 -24.45 -28.58
CA ASP A 588 8.59 -23.36 -28.53
C ASP A 588 9.07 -22.25 -27.57
N ALA A 589 9.70 -22.63 -26.45
CA ALA A 589 10.32 -21.69 -25.53
C ALA A 589 11.43 -20.87 -26.19
N ALA A 590 12.37 -21.55 -26.87
CA ALA A 590 13.48 -20.89 -27.55
C ALA A 590 13.00 -19.93 -28.66
N GLU A 591 11.97 -20.32 -29.42
CA GLU A 591 11.37 -19.47 -30.45
C GLU A 591 10.73 -18.21 -29.86
N ASN A 592 9.91 -18.36 -28.81
CA ASN A 592 9.24 -17.23 -28.18
C ASN A 592 10.23 -16.29 -27.50
N LEU A 593 11.27 -16.81 -26.84
CA LEU A 593 12.30 -16.00 -26.19
C LEU A 593 13.21 -15.29 -27.20
N GLY A 594 13.54 -15.94 -28.32
CA GLY A 594 14.22 -15.27 -29.43
C GLY A 594 13.37 -14.15 -30.05
N THR A 595 12.04 -14.34 -30.12
CA THR A 595 11.11 -13.29 -30.56
C THR A 595 11.05 -12.13 -29.56
N ALA A 596 11.04 -12.41 -28.26
CA ALA A 596 11.09 -11.39 -27.21
C ALA A 596 12.38 -10.55 -27.29
N GLN A 597 13.52 -11.19 -27.56
CA GLN A 597 14.80 -10.51 -27.83
C GLN A 597 14.70 -9.58 -29.05
N ALA A 598 14.13 -10.05 -30.17
CA ALA A 598 13.95 -9.22 -31.36
C ALA A 598 13.04 -8.00 -31.11
N PHE A 599 12.03 -8.13 -30.24
CA PHE A 599 11.19 -7.02 -29.80
C PHE A 599 11.97 -6.01 -28.95
N ALA A 600 12.85 -6.48 -28.05
CA ALA A 600 13.73 -5.60 -27.29
C ALA A 600 14.70 -4.82 -28.19
N GLU A 601 15.35 -5.48 -29.15
CA GLU A 601 16.20 -4.82 -30.15
C GLU A 601 15.44 -3.75 -30.95
N SER A 602 14.21 -4.08 -31.38
CA SER A 602 13.33 -3.14 -32.10
C SER A 602 12.94 -1.94 -31.24
N LEU A 603 12.68 -2.15 -29.95
CA LEU A 603 12.36 -1.09 -28.99
C LEU A 603 13.57 -0.17 -28.81
N ARG A 604 14.76 -0.74 -28.57
CA ARG A 604 16.02 -0.01 -28.43
C ARG A 604 16.32 0.83 -29.67
N SER A 605 16.22 0.25 -30.87
CA SER A 605 16.45 0.95 -32.14
C SER A 605 15.54 2.17 -32.32
N ARG A 606 14.27 2.05 -31.91
CA ARG A 606 13.31 3.16 -31.97
C ARG A 606 13.60 4.23 -30.93
N ALA A 607 13.95 3.84 -29.71
CA ALA A 607 14.37 4.77 -28.67
C ALA A 607 15.60 5.60 -29.10
N SER A 608 16.61 4.97 -29.72
CA SER A 608 17.82 5.65 -30.22
C SER A 608 17.57 6.55 -31.43
N THR A 609 16.60 6.21 -32.29
CA THR A 609 16.28 7.04 -33.46
C THR A 609 15.62 8.36 -33.04
N ASP A 610 14.79 8.32 -31.99
CA ASP A 610 14.10 9.49 -31.46
C ASP A 610 15.06 10.44 -30.71
N GLN A 611 16.14 9.91 -30.12
CA GLN A 611 17.16 10.66 -29.38
C GLN A 611 17.86 11.74 -30.23
N LYS A 612 18.01 11.52 -31.54
CA LYS A 612 18.68 12.48 -32.45
C LYS A 612 17.85 13.73 -32.77
N ASN A 613 16.55 13.73 -32.45
CA ASN A 613 15.62 14.74 -32.97
C ASN A 613 15.14 15.77 -31.93
N TRP A 614 15.45 15.68 -30.62
CA TRP A 614 14.65 16.42 -29.62
C TRP A 614 15.40 16.99 -28.41
N GLY A 615 15.05 18.23 -28.05
CA GLY A 615 15.02 18.70 -26.67
C GLY A 615 13.74 18.23 -25.94
N SER A 616 13.83 18.10 -24.61
CA SER A 616 12.77 17.76 -23.61
C SER A 616 12.25 16.32 -23.47
N ASN A 617 12.33 15.43 -24.48
CA ASN A 617 11.84 14.03 -24.35
C ASN A 617 12.90 12.98 -23.98
N LEU A 618 14.10 13.42 -23.54
CA LEU A 618 15.26 12.54 -23.31
C LEU A 618 14.98 11.45 -22.28
N LEU A 619 14.25 11.78 -21.22
CA LEU A 619 13.95 10.88 -20.10
C LEU A 619 13.12 9.67 -20.53
N GLU A 620 12.01 9.88 -21.24
CA GLU A 620 11.14 8.78 -21.69
C GLU A 620 11.87 7.84 -22.65
N THR A 621 12.65 8.38 -23.59
CA THR A 621 13.44 7.55 -24.52
C THR A 621 14.54 6.78 -23.81
N ALA A 622 15.18 7.38 -22.80
CA ALA A 622 16.16 6.68 -21.98
C ALA A 622 15.51 5.54 -21.18
N MET A 623 14.33 5.78 -20.58
CA MET A 623 13.56 4.75 -19.89
C MET A 623 13.16 3.61 -20.84
N ASP A 624 12.73 3.91 -22.05
CA ASP A 624 12.39 2.90 -23.05
C ASP A 624 13.62 2.08 -23.49
N ALA A 625 14.80 2.70 -23.57
CA ALA A 625 16.05 1.99 -23.84
C ALA A 625 16.42 1.04 -22.68
N VAL A 626 16.34 1.50 -21.43
CA VAL A 626 16.61 0.63 -20.27
C VAL A 626 15.56 -0.49 -20.17
N ARG A 627 14.28 -0.22 -20.45
CA ARG A 627 13.23 -1.25 -20.53
C ARG A 627 13.48 -2.29 -21.61
N ALA A 628 14.01 -1.87 -22.76
CA ALA A 628 14.45 -2.78 -23.80
C ALA A 628 15.56 -3.70 -23.28
N ASP A 629 16.57 -3.15 -22.60
CA ASP A 629 17.66 -3.93 -22.03
C ASP A 629 17.15 -4.89 -20.93
N GLN A 630 16.22 -4.46 -20.08
CA GLN A 630 15.60 -5.32 -19.08
C GLN A 630 14.85 -6.51 -19.71
N LEU A 631 14.10 -6.25 -20.80
CA LEU A 631 13.41 -7.30 -21.56
C LEU A 631 14.40 -8.24 -22.25
N GLU A 632 15.48 -7.72 -22.85
CA GLU A 632 16.50 -8.54 -23.50
C GLU A 632 17.26 -9.41 -22.48
N THR A 633 17.65 -8.86 -21.34
CA THR A 633 18.28 -9.60 -20.24
C THR A 633 17.38 -10.73 -19.74
N LEU A 634 16.08 -10.46 -19.56
CA LEU A 634 15.10 -11.49 -19.18
C LEU A 634 15.00 -12.58 -20.26
N ALA A 635 14.86 -12.19 -21.53
CA ALA A 635 14.77 -13.12 -22.64
C ALA A 635 16.03 -14.00 -22.76
N MET A 636 17.22 -13.41 -22.62
CA MET A 636 18.51 -14.12 -22.66
C MET A 636 18.69 -15.10 -21.50
N ARG A 637 18.26 -14.74 -20.27
CA ARG A 637 18.28 -15.64 -19.10
C ARG A 637 17.57 -16.95 -19.43
N TRP A 638 16.32 -16.81 -19.87
CA TRP A 638 15.43 -17.95 -20.08
C TRP A 638 15.74 -18.66 -21.40
N LEU A 639 16.21 -17.95 -22.44
CA LEU A 639 16.66 -18.56 -23.68
C LEU A 639 17.89 -19.44 -23.42
N GLY A 640 18.84 -18.93 -22.64
CA GLY A 640 19.99 -19.71 -22.17
C GLY A 640 19.56 -20.94 -21.39
N THR A 641 18.58 -20.81 -20.49
CA THR A 641 18.00 -21.94 -19.73
C THR A 641 17.35 -22.98 -20.65
N ALA A 642 16.56 -22.55 -21.64
CA ALA A 642 15.94 -23.45 -22.61
C ALA A 642 16.99 -24.21 -23.44
N LEU A 643 18.00 -23.51 -23.97
CA LEU A 643 19.12 -24.09 -24.71
C LEU A 643 19.92 -25.08 -23.83
N TRP A 644 20.13 -24.74 -22.56
CA TRP A 644 20.78 -25.63 -21.61
C TRP A 644 20.03 -26.96 -21.48
N TYR A 645 18.71 -26.91 -21.29
CA TYR A 645 17.87 -28.11 -21.23
C TYR A 645 17.71 -28.86 -22.57
N GLN A 646 17.97 -28.20 -23.70
CA GLN A 646 18.08 -28.85 -25.01
C GLN A 646 19.43 -29.56 -25.22
N GLY A 647 20.44 -29.28 -24.37
CA GLY A 647 21.79 -29.85 -24.46
C GLY A 647 22.81 -28.97 -25.21
N THR A 648 22.43 -27.77 -25.65
CA THR A 648 23.28 -26.81 -26.36
C THR A 648 23.96 -25.84 -25.38
N LYS A 649 24.75 -26.40 -24.44
CA LYS A 649 25.36 -25.66 -23.31
C LYS A 649 26.27 -24.51 -23.73
N LYS A 650 26.96 -24.64 -24.86
CA LYS A 650 27.87 -23.60 -25.39
C LYS A 650 27.07 -22.38 -25.85
N GLU A 651 25.97 -22.60 -26.54
CA GLU A 651 25.05 -21.57 -27.00
C GLU A 651 24.33 -20.93 -25.82
N ALA A 652 23.89 -21.73 -24.85
CA ALA A 652 23.31 -21.23 -23.59
C ALA A 652 24.25 -20.26 -22.86
N TRP A 653 25.52 -20.67 -22.69
CA TRP A 653 26.56 -19.83 -22.11
C TRP A 653 26.77 -18.52 -22.89
N LYS A 654 26.75 -18.58 -24.23
CA LYS A 654 26.89 -17.39 -25.08
C LYS A 654 25.76 -16.39 -24.85
N GLN A 655 24.51 -16.85 -24.77
CA GLN A 655 23.34 -15.98 -24.55
C GLN A 655 23.41 -15.31 -23.18
N ILE A 656 23.74 -16.08 -22.15
CA ILE A 656 23.81 -15.59 -20.77
C ILE A 656 24.95 -14.59 -20.59
N LYS A 657 26.12 -14.88 -21.18
CA LYS A 657 27.24 -13.93 -21.19
C LYS A 657 26.88 -12.61 -21.89
N ALA A 658 26.08 -12.65 -22.95
CA ALA A 658 25.59 -11.45 -23.62
C ALA A 658 24.63 -10.66 -22.70
N GLY A 659 23.69 -11.34 -22.04
CA GLY A 659 22.73 -10.67 -21.14
C GLY A 659 23.38 -10.00 -19.94
N ALA A 660 24.41 -10.64 -19.37
CA ALA A 660 25.19 -10.07 -18.27
C ALA A 660 26.04 -8.85 -18.68
N ALA A 661 26.33 -8.65 -19.97
CA ALA A 661 27.11 -7.51 -20.45
C ALA A 661 26.25 -6.24 -20.65
N LEU A 662 24.92 -6.38 -20.80
CA LEU A 662 24.01 -5.27 -21.10
C LEU A 662 24.08 -4.16 -20.05
N PHE A 663 24.12 -4.50 -18.75
CA PHE A 663 24.17 -3.49 -17.70
C PHE A 663 25.40 -2.56 -17.83
N SER A 664 26.60 -3.12 -18.03
CA SER A 664 27.83 -2.33 -18.19
C SER A 664 27.84 -1.49 -19.47
N GLU A 665 27.18 -1.96 -20.54
CA GLU A 665 27.06 -1.20 -21.78
C GLU A 665 26.08 -0.02 -21.64
N THR A 666 24.95 -0.26 -20.98
CA THR A 666 23.89 0.74 -20.79
C THR A 666 24.28 1.77 -19.76
N SER A 667 24.90 1.36 -18.64
CA SER A 667 25.41 2.30 -17.63
C SER A 667 26.41 3.27 -18.24
N ARG A 668 27.39 2.78 -19.02
CA ARG A 668 28.40 3.61 -19.69
C ARG A 668 27.80 4.62 -20.67
N LYS A 669 26.76 4.22 -21.42
CA LYS A 669 26.07 5.14 -22.33
C LYS A 669 25.39 6.27 -21.57
N LEU A 670 24.67 5.94 -20.49
CA LEU A 670 23.92 6.92 -19.70
C LEU A 670 24.81 7.80 -18.81
N GLU A 671 25.94 7.29 -18.32
CA GLU A 671 26.94 8.09 -17.60
C GLU A 671 27.49 9.24 -18.45
N SER A 672 27.60 9.04 -19.77
CA SER A 672 28.08 10.08 -20.68
C SER A 672 27.06 11.20 -20.93
N GLU A 673 25.78 10.96 -20.60
CA GLU A 673 24.67 11.89 -20.79
C GLU A 673 24.34 12.57 -19.44
N ALA A 674 25.12 13.60 -19.11
CA ALA A 674 25.13 14.25 -17.79
C ALA A 674 23.73 14.68 -17.29
N GLY A 675 23.37 14.22 -16.08
CA GLY A 675 22.13 14.60 -15.37
C GLY A 675 21.13 13.46 -15.20
N ILE A 676 21.60 12.28 -14.75
CA ILE A 676 20.73 11.11 -14.56
C ILE A 676 19.67 11.43 -13.51
N ASP A 677 18.42 11.46 -13.97
CA ASP A 677 17.23 11.56 -13.14
C ASP A 677 17.14 10.37 -12.16
N THR A 678 16.64 10.61 -10.94
CA THR A 678 16.49 9.56 -9.91
C THR A 678 15.62 8.38 -10.37
N GLY A 679 14.68 8.62 -11.29
CA GLY A 679 13.88 7.59 -11.93
C GLY A 679 14.70 6.67 -12.83
N ILE A 680 15.62 7.22 -13.65
CA ILE A 680 16.54 6.41 -14.46
C ILE A 680 17.45 5.58 -13.56
N HIS A 681 17.94 6.18 -12.46
CA HIS A 681 18.81 5.51 -11.50
C HIS A 681 18.16 4.21 -10.98
N ARG A 682 16.90 4.28 -10.52
CA ARG A 682 16.18 3.10 -10.04
C ARG A 682 16.05 2.01 -11.10
N VAL A 683 15.64 2.36 -12.32
CA VAL A 683 15.43 1.38 -13.41
C VAL A 683 16.76 0.75 -13.85
N LEU A 684 17.87 1.48 -13.74
CA LEU A 684 19.21 0.92 -13.97
C LEU A 684 19.64 -0.05 -12.87
N CYS A 685 19.41 0.26 -11.59
CA CYS A 685 19.66 -0.69 -10.51
C CYS A 685 18.85 -1.98 -10.71
N GLU A 686 17.58 -1.88 -11.09
CA GLU A 686 16.74 -3.03 -11.46
C GLU A 686 17.32 -3.82 -12.66
N LEU A 687 17.90 -3.15 -13.65
CA LEU A 687 18.62 -3.82 -14.75
C LEU A 687 19.87 -4.56 -14.23
N GLY A 688 20.63 -3.94 -13.32
CA GLY A 688 21.80 -4.54 -12.68
C GLY A 688 21.44 -5.83 -11.94
N SER A 689 20.38 -5.80 -11.12
CA SER A 689 19.83 -6.97 -10.43
C SER A 689 19.43 -8.09 -11.42
N LYS A 690 18.74 -7.75 -12.51
CA LYS A 690 18.39 -8.73 -13.57
C LYS A 690 19.63 -9.32 -14.29
N CYS A 691 20.68 -8.55 -14.49
CA CYS A 691 21.93 -9.04 -15.08
C CYS A 691 22.71 -9.94 -14.09
N TYR A 692 22.61 -9.67 -12.80
CA TYR A 692 23.15 -10.54 -11.75
C TYR A 692 22.44 -11.89 -11.73
N ASP A 693 21.10 -11.89 -11.75
CA ASP A 693 20.26 -13.08 -11.85
C ASP A 693 20.62 -14.00 -13.03
N VAL A 694 20.93 -13.40 -14.18
CA VAL A 694 21.40 -14.12 -15.37
C VAL A 694 22.69 -14.90 -15.08
N CYS A 695 23.64 -14.29 -14.36
CA CYS A 695 24.89 -14.93 -13.97
C CYS A 695 24.66 -16.06 -12.94
N ILE A 696 23.77 -15.87 -11.97
CA ILE A 696 23.50 -16.89 -10.95
C ILE A 696 22.79 -18.10 -11.55
N ALA A 697 21.78 -17.88 -12.40
CA ALA A 697 21.02 -18.97 -13.02
C ALA A 697 21.91 -19.98 -13.77
N ILE A 698 22.93 -19.51 -14.47
CA ILE A 698 23.85 -20.39 -15.21
C ILE A 698 24.87 -21.08 -14.31
N ALA A 699 25.31 -20.42 -13.24
CA ALA A 699 26.17 -21.02 -12.23
C ALA A 699 25.44 -22.20 -11.58
N ASP A 700 24.16 -22.02 -11.26
CA ASP A 700 23.32 -23.06 -10.67
C ASP A 700 23.01 -24.21 -11.66
N LEU A 701 22.72 -23.90 -12.93
CA LEU A 701 22.52 -24.94 -13.95
C LEU A 701 23.78 -25.79 -14.17
N ALA A 702 24.95 -25.15 -14.27
CA ALA A 702 26.23 -25.83 -14.42
C ALA A 702 26.56 -26.68 -13.19
N SER A 703 26.35 -26.12 -11.99
CA SER A 703 26.51 -26.78 -10.70
C SER A 703 25.61 -28.02 -10.56
N ALA A 704 24.33 -27.90 -10.91
CA ALA A 704 23.38 -29.01 -10.89
C ALA A 704 23.78 -30.14 -11.85
N ASP A 705 24.33 -29.80 -13.03
CA ASP A 705 24.83 -30.81 -13.97
C ASP A 705 26.12 -31.48 -13.47
N MET A 706 27.02 -30.75 -12.80
CA MET A 706 28.20 -31.33 -12.14
C MET A 706 27.80 -32.33 -11.05
N GLU A 707 26.75 -32.03 -10.28
CA GLU A 707 26.21 -32.94 -9.27
C GLU A 707 25.61 -34.22 -9.87
N ARG A 708 25.01 -34.14 -11.06
CA ARG A 708 24.39 -35.29 -11.74
C ARG A 708 25.39 -36.14 -12.53
N MET A 709 26.54 -35.57 -12.89
CA MET A 709 27.53 -36.21 -13.75
C MET A 709 28.17 -37.45 -13.09
N PRO A 710 28.25 -38.61 -13.77
CA PRO A 710 28.89 -39.80 -13.19
C PRO A 710 30.38 -39.55 -12.92
N LEU A 711 30.96 -40.15 -11.87
CA LEU A 711 32.38 -40.00 -11.52
C LEU A 711 33.23 -41.05 -12.26
N THR A 712 33.28 -40.96 -13.59
CA THR A 712 34.12 -41.83 -14.43
C THR A 712 35.29 -41.04 -15.00
N SER A 713 36.38 -41.70 -15.36
CA SER A 713 37.55 -41.02 -15.95
C SER A 713 37.21 -40.22 -17.22
N GLY A 714 36.21 -40.67 -17.99
CA GLY A 714 35.71 -39.97 -19.19
C GLY A 714 34.91 -38.69 -18.91
N SER A 715 34.32 -38.52 -17.72
CA SER A 715 33.50 -37.36 -17.38
C SER A 715 34.29 -36.19 -16.79
N VAL A 716 35.57 -36.39 -16.47
CA VAL A 716 36.42 -35.35 -15.86
C VAL A 716 36.52 -34.11 -16.75
N GLN A 717 36.65 -34.28 -18.07
CA GLN A 717 36.73 -33.16 -19.02
C GLN A 717 35.41 -32.36 -19.07
N ASP A 718 34.28 -33.03 -19.01
CA ASP A 718 32.96 -32.39 -18.97
C ASP A 718 32.77 -31.60 -17.66
N GLY A 719 33.25 -32.14 -16.54
CA GLY A 719 33.21 -31.45 -15.25
C GLY A 719 34.12 -30.23 -15.18
N GLU A 720 35.33 -30.28 -15.75
CA GLU A 720 36.20 -29.10 -15.88
C GLU A 720 35.54 -28.01 -16.75
N LYS A 721 34.86 -28.43 -17.82
CA LYS A 721 34.12 -27.50 -18.68
C LYS A 721 32.93 -26.87 -17.93
N LEU A 722 32.17 -27.64 -17.16
CA LEU A 722 31.09 -27.10 -16.32
C LEU A 722 31.62 -26.16 -15.24
N LEU A 723 32.72 -26.50 -14.58
CA LEU A 723 33.40 -25.62 -13.62
C LEU A 723 33.84 -24.31 -14.26
N SER A 724 34.31 -24.35 -15.52
CA SER A 724 34.67 -23.13 -16.25
C SER A 724 33.46 -22.21 -16.48
N TYR A 725 32.25 -22.77 -16.66
CA TYR A 725 31.03 -21.99 -16.74
C TYR A 725 30.68 -21.38 -15.38
N VAL A 726 30.72 -22.15 -14.28
CA VAL A 726 30.47 -21.62 -12.93
C VAL A 726 31.44 -20.45 -12.62
N LYS A 727 32.74 -20.64 -12.85
CA LYS A 727 33.77 -19.60 -12.69
C LYS A 727 33.45 -18.35 -13.50
N GLY A 728 33.25 -18.51 -14.80
CA GLY A 728 32.96 -17.36 -15.68
C GLY A 728 31.72 -16.60 -15.26
N SER A 729 30.70 -17.30 -14.74
CA SER A 729 29.43 -16.73 -14.32
C SER A 729 29.55 -15.94 -13.02
N LEU A 730 30.18 -16.53 -12.00
CA LEU A 730 30.38 -15.88 -10.70
C LEU A 730 31.31 -14.67 -10.82
N MET A 731 32.37 -14.76 -11.64
CA MET A 731 33.22 -13.59 -11.93
C MET A 731 32.42 -12.48 -12.60
N LYS A 732 31.52 -12.81 -13.54
CA LYS A 732 30.67 -11.81 -14.18
C LYS A 732 29.64 -11.21 -13.22
N ALA A 733 29.09 -12.00 -12.29
CA ALA A 733 28.22 -11.51 -11.22
C ALA A 733 28.96 -10.49 -10.34
N SER A 734 30.22 -10.76 -9.99
CA SER A 734 31.09 -9.81 -9.29
C SER A 734 31.25 -8.50 -10.05
N GLU A 735 31.55 -8.55 -11.36
CA GLU A 735 31.66 -7.34 -12.19
C GLU A 735 30.36 -6.52 -12.24
N VAL A 736 29.19 -7.18 -12.24
CA VAL A 736 27.89 -6.51 -12.19
C VAL A 736 27.74 -5.77 -10.86
N ILE A 737 28.06 -6.42 -9.73
CA ILE A 737 28.02 -5.81 -8.39
C ILE A 737 28.95 -4.61 -8.30
N ASP A 738 30.18 -4.72 -8.80
CA ASP A 738 31.12 -3.59 -8.83
C ASP A 738 30.57 -2.43 -9.64
N THR A 739 29.91 -2.72 -10.77
CA THR A 739 29.27 -1.70 -11.60
C THR A 739 28.10 -1.02 -10.85
N ILE A 740 27.27 -1.79 -10.13
CA ILE A 740 26.18 -1.24 -9.31
C ILE A 740 26.76 -0.38 -8.18
N TYR A 741 27.79 -0.87 -7.48
CA TYR A 741 28.44 -0.15 -6.40
C TYR A 741 29.00 1.21 -6.88
N ASN A 742 29.72 1.21 -8.01
CA ASN A 742 30.22 2.44 -8.63
C ASN A 742 29.08 3.39 -8.99
N PHE A 743 27.94 2.86 -9.43
CA PHE A 743 26.76 3.65 -9.74
C PHE A 743 26.17 4.33 -8.49
N PHE A 744 26.07 3.63 -7.36
CA PHE A 744 25.65 4.19 -6.06
C PHE A 744 26.64 5.24 -5.51
N ILE A 745 27.93 5.12 -5.81
CA ILE A 745 28.93 6.16 -5.48
C ILE A 745 28.70 7.42 -6.32
N LEU A 746 28.49 7.25 -7.63
CA LEU A 746 28.32 8.36 -8.57
C LEU A 746 27.02 9.13 -8.31
N ILE A 747 25.95 8.41 -7.96
CA ILE A 747 24.63 8.96 -7.70
C ILE A 747 24.13 8.44 -6.35
N PRO A 748 24.52 9.09 -5.23
CA PRO A 748 24.07 8.67 -3.92
C PRO A 748 22.54 8.79 -3.81
N SER A 749 21.85 7.67 -3.63
CA SER A 749 20.42 7.67 -3.33
C SER A 749 20.20 8.03 -1.87
N GLU A 750 19.30 8.99 -1.60
CA GLU A 750 18.87 9.31 -0.23
C GLU A 750 17.90 8.25 0.33
N GLU A 751 17.29 7.42 -0.53
CA GLU A 751 16.22 6.49 -0.16
C GLU A 751 16.72 5.07 0.11
N LEU A 752 17.77 4.65 -0.59
CA LEU A 752 18.25 3.27 -0.56
C LEU A 752 19.78 3.27 -0.56
N THR A 753 20.39 2.63 0.42
CA THR A 753 21.84 2.38 0.44
C THR A 753 22.18 1.17 -0.42
N PHE A 754 23.44 1.05 -0.83
CA PHE A 754 23.90 -0.11 -1.61
C PHE A 754 23.67 -1.44 -0.88
N ASP A 755 23.95 -1.51 0.42
CA ASP A 755 23.75 -2.72 1.22
C ASP A 755 22.26 -3.08 1.37
N GLU A 756 21.39 -2.08 1.55
CA GLU A 756 19.93 -2.29 1.53
C GLU A 756 19.47 -2.79 0.16
N PHE A 757 20.01 -2.25 -0.93
CA PHE A 757 19.69 -2.70 -2.29
C PHE A 757 20.11 -4.16 -2.51
N LEU A 758 21.33 -4.56 -2.11
CA LEU A 758 21.78 -5.95 -2.20
C LEU A 758 20.86 -6.87 -1.38
N THR A 759 20.47 -6.44 -0.19
CA THR A 759 19.58 -7.23 0.69
C THR A 759 18.17 -7.35 0.11
N GLU A 760 17.59 -6.27 -0.40
CA GLU A 760 16.26 -6.24 -1.01
C GLU A 760 16.18 -7.12 -2.28
N ASN A 761 17.30 -7.30 -2.97
CA ASN A 761 17.38 -8.09 -4.19
C ASN A 761 18.05 -9.47 -3.97
N GLU A 762 18.27 -9.88 -2.71
CA GLU A 762 18.88 -11.16 -2.36
C GLU A 762 20.25 -11.41 -3.03
N MET A 763 21.02 -10.35 -3.25
CA MET A 763 22.31 -10.43 -3.97
C MET A 763 23.46 -10.73 -3.01
N MET A 764 24.29 -11.72 -3.35
CA MET A 764 25.54 -11.98 -2.62
C MET A 764 26.56 -10.89 -2.91
N GLY A 765 27.12 -10.24 -1.88
CA GLY A 765 28.26 -9.33 -2.05
C GLY A 765 29.51 -10.03 -2.64
N GLU A 766 30.46 -9.24 -3.13
CA GLU A 766 31.68 -9.74 -3.80
C GLU A 766 32.42 -10.81 -2.97
N GLN A 767 32.61 -10.59 -1.67
CA GLN A 767 33.31 -11.54 -0.79
C GLN A 767 32.57 -12.89 -0.69
N ALA A 768 31.23 -12.85 -0.66
CA ALA A 768 30.40 -14.06 -0.61
C ALA A 768 30.48 -14.83 -1.94
N ILE A 769 30.53 -14.13 -3.08
CA ILE A 769 30.74 -14.75 -4.40
C ILE A 769 32.10 -15.45 -4.46
N GLN A 770 33.18 -14.80 -4.00
CA GLN A 770 34.52 -15.39 -3.99
C GLN A 770 34.59 -16.62 -3.09
N LEU A 771 33.96 -16.57 -1.92
CA LEU A 771 33.86 -17.71 -1.01
C LEU A 771 33.07 -18.86 -1.64
N HIS A 772 31.94 -18.55 -2.30
CA HIS A 772 31.12 -19.54 -2.99
C HIS A 772 31.91 -20.22 -4.11
N LEU A 773 32.62 -19.44 -4.93
CA LEU A 773 33.47 -19.96 -6.00
C LEU A 773 34.55 -20.91 -5.46
N LYS A 774 35.28 -20.49 -4.42
CA LYS A 774 36.30 -21.32 -3.77
C LYS A 774 35.72 -22.64 -3.26
N THR A 775 34.51 -22.60 -2.68
CA THR A 775 33.84 -23.80 -2.17
C THR A 775 33.47 -24.77 -3.29
N VAL A 776 33.00 -24.26 -4.44
CA VAL A 776 32.73 -25.09 -5.64
C VAL A 776 34.01 -25.70 -6.21
N GLU A 777 35.11 -24.94 -6.27
CA GLU A 777 36.42 -25.43 -6.74
C GLU A 777 36.96 -26.55 -5.85
N GLU A 778 36.92 -26.37 -4.53
CA GLU A 778 37.35 -27.39 -3.57
C GLU A 778 36.49 -28.66 -3.66
N TRP A 779 35.17 -28.50 -3.80
CA TRP A 779 34.26 -29.63 -4.00
C TRP A 779 34.58 -30.40 -5.29
N TRP A 780 34.84 -29.69 -6.39
CA TRP A 780 35.18 -30.31 -7.67
C TRP A 780 36.53 -31.01 -7.60
N GLU A 781 37.53 -30.42 -6.95
CA GLU A 781 38.85 -31.04 -6.80
C GLU A 781 38.77 -32.36 -6.01
N ARG A 782 37.96 -32.41 -4.95
CA ARG A 782 37.69 -33.65 -4.20
C ARG A 782 36.98 -34.68 -5.08
N SER A 783 35.95 -34.28 -5.81
CA SER A 783 35.19 -35.16 -6.71
C SER A 783 36.07 -35.72 -7.83
N ARG A 784 36.94 -34.90 -8.40
CA ARG A 784 37.91 -35.28 -9.43
C ARG A 784 38.92 -36.30 -8.90
N LYS A 785 39.46 -36.09 -7.68
CA LYS A 785 40.37 -37.06 -7.03
C LYS A 785 39.70 -38.42 -6.79
N ILE A 786 38.39 -38.44 -6.54
CA ILE A 786 37.63 -39.70 -6.42
C ILE A 786 37.50 -40.37 -7.78
N ALA A 787 37.15 -39.62 -8.84
CA ALA A 787 36.99 -40.15 -10.19
C ALA A 787 38.29 -40.71 -10.81
N THR A 788 39.46 -40.21 -10.39
CA THR A 788 40.76 -40.67 -10.89
C THR A 788 41.40 -41.80 -10.08
N ARG A 789 40.84 -42.16 -8.92
CA ARG A 789 41.36 -43.30 -8.14
C ARG A 789 41.09 -44.61 -8.91
N PRO A 790 42.10 -45.49 -9.07
CA PRO A 790 41.88 -46.81 -9.64
C PRO A 790 40.91 -47.57 -8.74
N ILE A 791 39.73 -47.88 -9.27
CA ILE A 791 38.68 -48.59 -8.55
C ILE A 791 39.19 -50.01 -8.28
N ALA A 792 39.52 -50.30 -7.02
CA ALA A 792 39.72 -51.68 -6.59
C ALA A 792 38.39 -52.43 -6.78
N VAL A 793 38.42 -53.53 -7.52
CA VAL A 793 37.25 -54.22 -8.10
C VAL A 793 36.24 -54.71 -7.04
N ASP A 794 36.61 -54.74 -5.76
CA ASP A 794 35.83 -55.41 -4.70
C ASP A 794 34.98 -54.49 -3.78
N SER A 795 34.75 -53.23 -4.13
CA SER A 795 33.79 -52.37 -3.39
C SER A 795 32.89 -51.56 -4.32
N ILE A 796 32.01 -52.27 -5.04
CA ILE A 796 30.88 -51.68 -5.79
C ILE A 796 29.69 -51.51 -4.84
N ALA A 797 29.89 -50.82 -3.71
CA ALA A 797 28.79 -50.17 -3.02
C ALA A 797 28.81 -48.71 -3.49
N MET A 798 27.72 -48.23 -4.11
CA MET A 798 27.55 -46.80 -4.43
C MET A 798 27.58 -46.02 -3.11
N GLU A 799 28.77 -45.66 -2.64
CA GLU A 799 28.95 -44.76 -1.51
C GLU A 799 28.22 -43.46 -1.85
N LYS A 800 27.16 -43.15 -1.12
CA LYS A 800 26.39 -41.92 -1.29
C LYS A 800 27.38 -40.76 -1.25
N ARG A 801 27.41 -39.93 -2.30
CA ARG A 801 28.35 -38.79 -2.39
C ARG A 801 28.37 -38.04 -1.05
N PRO A 802 29.53 -37.91 -0.40
CA PRO A 802 29.56 -37.52 1.01
C PRO A 802 29.10 -36.07 1.23
N PHE A 803 29.08 -35.21 0.20
CA PHE A 803 28.67 -33.80 0.34
C PHE A 803 27.88 -33.30 -0.89
N PRO A 804 26.72 -32.64 -0.72
CA PRO A 804 26.08 -31.87 -1.79
C PRO A 804 26.99 -30.69 -2.20
N LEU A 805 26.89 -30.24 -3.45
CA LEU A 805 27.60 -29.05 -3.90
C LEU A 805 26.93 -27.83 -3.24
N PRO A 806 27.71 -26.85 -2.72
CA PRO A 806 27.14 -25.57 -2.29
C PRO A 806 26.38 -24.96 -3.47
N ARG A 807 25.12 -24.59 -3.26
CA ARG A 807 24.32 -23.83 -4.23
C ARG A 807 24.28 -22.38 -3.79
N SER A 808 24.04 -21.47 -4.73
CA SER A 808 23.72 -20.11 -4.30
C SER A 808 22.47 -20.19 -3.43
N GLU A 809 22.51 -19.59 -2.23
CA GLU A 809 21.33 -19.50 -1.35
C GLU A 809 20.35 -18.43 -1.83
N VAL A 810 20.71 -17.71 -2.90
CA VAL A 810 19.83 -16.80 -3.62
C VAL A 810 18.67 -17.64 -4.13
N GLU A 811 17.53 -17.53 -3.46
CA GLU A 811 16.31 -18.22 -3.87
C GLU A 811 16.01 -17.70 -5.28
N PRO A 812 16.16 -18.50 -6.34
CA PRO A 812 15.94 -17.97 -7.66
C PRO A 812 14.44 -17.72 -7.72
N MET A 813 14.03 -16.44 -7.75
CA MET A 813 12.63 -16.03 -7.85
C MET A 813 11.96 -16.85 -8.97
N GLY A 814 11.14 -17.84 -8.57
CA GLY A 814 10.43 -18.73 -9.49
C GLY A 814 10.99 -20.14 -9.76
N LEU A 815 12.10 -20.58 -9.15
CA LEU A 815 12.62 -21.97 -9.26
C LEU A 815 12.43 -22.80 -7.99
N GLU A 816 11.62 -22.34 -7.02
CA GLU A 816 11.36 -22.99 -5.71
C GLU A 816 11.00 -24.49 -5.80
N ASN A 817 10.57 -24.96 -6.97
CA ASN A 817 10.19 -26.35 -7.19
C ASN A 817 11.20 -27.19 -7.98
N MET A 818 12.48 -26.85 -8.09
CA MET A 818 13.51 -27.78 -8.60
C MET A 818 14.18 -28.56 -7.46
N PRO A 819 13.64 -29.72 -7.01
CA PRO A 819 14.24 -30.47 -5.93
C PRO A 819 15.59 -31.05 -6.35
N THR A 820 16.63 -30.70 -5.59
CA THR A 820 17.85 -31.48 -5.40
C THR A 820 17.64 -32.65 -4.43
N ARG A 821 16.43 -33.19 -4.29
CA ARG A 821 16.20 -34.33 -3.40
C ARG A 821 16.77 -35.60 -4.03
N ARG A 822 17.92 -36.01 -3.49
CA ARG A 822 18.52 -37.33 -3.64
C ARG A 822 17.45 -38.39 -3.37
N PHE A 823 17.17 -39.21 -4.36
CA PHE A 823 16.54 -40.52 -4.15
C PHE A 823 17.51 -41.38 -3.34
N THR A 824 17.21 -41.60 -2.08
CA THR A 824 17.63 -42.84 -1.41
C THR A 824 16.57 -43.88 -1.75
N MET A 825 16.94 -44.89 -2.54
CA MET A 825 16.17 -46.12 -2.61
C MET A 825 16.13 -46.71 -1.20
N ASP A 826 14.95 -46.77 -0.59
CA ASP A 826 14.67 -47.80 0.41
C ASP A 826 14.25 -49.05 -0.36
N GLU A 827 15.16 -50.01 -0.38
CA GLU A 827 14.84 -51.40 -0.69
C GLU A 827 13.94 -51.96 0.42
N GLY A 828 12.76 -52.42 0.04
CA GLY A 828 12.08 -53.51 0.73
C GLY A 828 11.12 -53.12 1.86
N ALA A 829 9.83 -52.99 1.52
CA ALA A 829 8.76 -53.50 2.39
C ALA A 829 7.49 -53.81 1.58
N ASN A 830 7.32 -55.10 1.29
CA ASN A 830 6.06 -55.74 0.89
C ASN A 830 4.89 -55.27 1.75
N HIS A 831 3.86 -54.59 1.21
CA HIS A 831 2.53 -54.60 1.82
C HIS A 831 1.42 -54.90 0.82
N ARG A 832 0.64 -55.92 1.20
CA ARG A 832 -0.33 -56.69 0.43
C ARG A 832 -1.57 -55.90 0.07
N ARG A 833 -2.09 -56.23 -1.12
CA ARG A 833 -3.43 -55.96 -1.63
C ARG A 833 -4.52 -56.28 -0.60
N HIS A 834 -5.44 -55.34 -0.37
CA HIS A 834 -6.82 -55.67 0.02
C HIS A 834 -7.83 -54.99 -0.92
N LYS A 835 -8.31 -55.76 -1.90
CA LYS A 835 -9.55 -55.51 -2.64
C LYS A 835 -10.74 -55.70 -1.69
N LYS A 836 -11.58 -54.69 -1.49
CA LYS A 836 -12.95 -54.89 -0.98
C LYS A 836 -13.93 -54.87 -2.15
N LYS A 837 -14.43 -56.06 -2.51
CA LYS A 837 -15.66 -56.29 -3.25
C LYS A 837 -16.85 -55.85 -2.39
N ARG A 838 -17.81 -55.12 -2.96
CA ARG A 838 -19.23 -55.24 -2.58
C ARG A 838 -20.10 -55.31 -3.83
N ARG A 839 -20.84 -56.42 -3.91
CA ARG A 839 -21.88 -56.80 -4.88
C ARG A 839 -23.21 -56.87 -4.13
N GLY A 840 -24.31 -56.60 -4.83
CA GLY A 840 -25.70 -56.91 -4.45
C GLY A 840 -26.60 -55.69 -4.67
N ALA A 841 -27.27 -55.53 -5.82
CA ALA A 841 -28.57 -56.13 -6.22
C ALA A 841 -29.72 -55.57 -5.33
N ASN A 842 -30.84 -55.03 -5.84
CA ASN A 842 -31.72 -55.52 -6.91
C ASN A 842 -32.77 -54.43 -7.32
N PRO A 843 -33.82 -54.67 -8.16
CA PRO A 843 -34.15 -53.87 -9.35
C PRO A 843 -35.60 -53.32 -9.40
N MET A 844 -36.00 -52.58 -10.46
CA MET A 844 -37.27 -52.77 -11.19
C MET A 844 -37.51 -51.73 -12.32
N TYR A 845 -37.76 -52.26 -13.53
CA TYR A 845 -38.72 -51.87 -14.59
C TYR A 845 -39.22 -50.42 -14.72
N HIS A 846 -39.03 -49.80 -15.90
CA HIS A 846 -40.00 -49.87 -17.01
C HIS A 846 -39.43 -49.32 -18.34
N LYS A 847 -39.70 -50.05 -19.43
CA LYS A 847 -39.58 -49.67 -20.84
C LYS A 847 -40.78 -48.83 -21.29
N HIS A 848 -40.58 -47.87 -22.19
CA HIS A 848 -41.38 -47.55 -23.39
C HIS A 848 -40.56 -46.55 -24.24
N SER A 849 -40.09 -46.90 -25.45
CA SER A 849 -40.64 -46.56 -26.79
C SER A 849 -40.92 -45.06 -26.98
N GLY A 850 -40.53 -44.35 -28.02
CA GLY A 850 -40.03 -44.69 -29.35
C GLY A 850 -39.73 -43.40 -30.14
N GLU A 851 -39.40 -43.58 -31.41
CA GLU A 851 -38.85 -42.64 -32.39
C GLU A 851 -39.70 -41.43 -32.84
N LEU A 852 -38.98 -40.48 -33.47
CA LEU A 852 -39.29 -39.61 -34.63
C LEU A 852 -39.94 -38.21 -34.45
N LEU A 853 -39.12 -37.23 -34.87
CA LEU A 853 -39.37 -36.04 -35.70
C LEU A 853 -40.12 -34.79 -35.20
N SER A 854 -39.39 -33.68 -35.38
CA SER A 854 -39.81 -32.42 -36.02
C SER A 854 -40.61 -31.39 -35.22
N ALA A 855 -39.91 -30.27 -34.98
CA ALA A 855 -40.35 -28.87 -35.04
C ALA A 855 -41.70 -28.49 -34.41
N VAL A 856 -41.64 -27.58 -33.42
CA VAL A 856 -42.33 -26.29 -33.42
C VAL A 856 -41.85 -25.49 -32.19
N SER A 857 -41.86 -24.19 -32.40
CA SER A 857 -41.40 -23.04 -31.65
C SER A 857 -41.92 -22.86 -30.22
N ASP A 858 -41.17 -21.98 -29.52
CA ASP A 858 -41.58 -21.03 -28.48
C ASP A 858 -42.03 -21.52 -27.10
N GLY A 859 -41.34 -21.00 -26.07
CA GLY A 859 -41.99 -20.69 -24.80
C GLY A 859 -41.26 -21.08 -23.51
N PHE A 860 -40.12 -20.46 -23.20
CA PHE A 860 -39.65 -20.24 -21.82
C PHE A 860 -38.79 -18.97 -21.86
N GLY A 861 -39.09 -17.85 -21.22
CA GLY A 861 -39.62 -17.66 -19.87
C GLY A 861 -38.67 -16.66 -19.21
N ALA A 862 -38.82 -15.38 -19.54
CA ALA A 862 -37.94 -14.29 -19.11
C ALA A 862 -37.98 -14.13 -17.58
N ALA A 863 -36.85 -14.39 -16.93
CA ALA A 863 -36.56 -13.91 -15.60
C ALA A 863 -35.85 -12.55 -15.72
N ASP A 864 -36.39 -11.60 -14.98
CA ASP A 864 -36.18 -10.16 -15.04
C ASP A 864 -34.77 -9.77 -14.56
N ASP A 865 -33.82 -9.72 -15.50
CA ASP A 865 -32.43 -9.33 -15.26
C ASP A 865 -32.32 -7.79 -15.30
N LYS A 866 -32.45 -7.16 -14.13
CA LYS A 866 -32.32 -5.71 -13.98
C LYS A 866 -30.89 -5.27 -14.28
N GLN A 867 -30.71 -4.79 -15.51
CA GLN A 867 -29.54 -4.09 -16.01
C GLN A 867 -29.11 -2.98 -15.05
N GLN A 868 -27.94 -3.14 -14.41
CA GLN A 868 -27.19 -2.01 -13.87
C GLN A 868 -26.62 -1.21 -15.04
N GLU A 869 -26.99 0.08 -15.15
CA GLU A 869 -26.37 1.00 -16.11
C GLU A 869 -24.86 1.11 -15.82
N PRO A 870 -23.99 1.02 -16.84
CA PRO A 870 -22.56 1.27 -16.66
C PRO A 870 -22.30 2.72 -16.25
N PRO A 871 -21.25 2.99 -15.46
CA PRO A 871 -20.91 4.34 -15.01
C PRO A 871 -20.67 5.28 -16.20
N LYS A 872 -21.34 6.45 -16.17
CA LYS A 872 -21.31 7.46 -17.25
C LYS A 872 -19.97 8.21 -17.38
N ARG A 873 -19.03 7.99 -16.45
CA ARG A 873 -17.67 8.57 -16.49
C ARG A 873 -16.66 7.61 -15.86
N TYR A 874 -15.73 7.14 -16.67
CA TYR A 874 -14.50 6.54 -16.18
C TYR A 874 -13.56 7.67 -15.72
N ARG A 875 -12.86 7.47 -14.60
CA ARG A 875 -11.68 8.29 -14.29
C ARG A 875 -10.65 8.05 -15.40
N PRO A 876 -10.14 9.08 -16.09
CA PRO A 876 -9.12 8.88 -17.10
C PRO A 876 -7.83 8.39 -16.42
N TRP A 877 -7.33 7.25 -16.89
CA TRP A 877 -6.03 6.71 -16.52
C TRP A 877 -4.98 7.22 -17.52
N GLY A 878 -3.77 7.56 -17.06
CA GLY A 878 -2.66 8.01 -17.91
C GLY A 878 -2.37 9.52 -17.94
N ASP A 879 -3.03 10.35 -17.13
CA ASP A 879 -2.74 11.80 -17.08
C ASP A 879 -1.31 12.12 -16.56
N GLU A 880 -0.66 11.16 -15.90
CA GLU A 880 0.75 11.21 -15.47
C GLU A 880 1.73 10.92 -16.62
N LEU A 881 1.26 10.34 -17.73
CA LEU A 881 2.04 9.97 -18.90
C LEU A 881 1.86 10.94 -20.09
N LEU A 882 1.01 11.96 -19.94
CA LEU A 882 0.79 12.99 -20.97
C LEU A 882 1.77 14.16 -20.79
N PRO A 883 2.22 14.82 -21.88
CA PRO A 883 3.04 16.02 -21.78
C PRO A 883 2.39 17.07 -20.88
N GLN A 884 3.08 17.45 -19.81
CA GLN A 884 2.56 18.38 -18.80
C GLN A 884 3.09 19.80 -19.02
N LEU A 885 2.21 20.79 -18.96
CA LEU A 885 2.59 22.20 -18.82
C LEU A 885 2.64 22.53 -17.34
N VAL A 886 3.85 22.77 -16.83
CA VAL A 886 4.04 23.30 -15.48
C VAL A 886 3.83 24.81 -15.55
N ASN A 887 2.77 25.31 -14.93
CA ASN A 887 2.54 26.73 -14.82
C ASN A 887 3.54 27.32 -13.80
N GLU A 888 4.56 28.02 -14.30
CA GLU A 888 5.69 28.55 -13.50
C GLU A 888 5.26 29.46 -12.34
N ALA A 889 4.13 30.16 -12.45
CA ALA A 889 3.62 31.06 -11.41
C ALA A 889 2.88 30.33 -10.27
N THR A 890 2.37 29.12 -10.52
CA THR A 890 1.52 28.39 -9.56
C THR A 890 2.07 27.02 -9.14
N GLY A 891 3.12 26.54 -9.83
CA GLY A 891 3.71 25.22 -9.62
C GLY A 891 2.75 24.06 -9.93
N ARG A 892 1.57 24.34 -10.49
CA ARG A 892 0.61 23.31 -10.86
C ARG A 892 0.93 22.80 -12.25
N SER A 893 1.07 21.48 -12.31
CA SER A 893 1.10 20.75 -13.56
C SER A 893 -0.32 20.59 -14.09
N THR A 894 -0.53 21.00 -15.34
CA THR A 894 -1.76 20.75 -16.10
C THR A 894 -1.39 20.04 -17.40
N PRO A 895 -2.08 18.97 -17.80
CA PRO A 895 -1.80 18.30 -19.07
C PRO A 895 -1.95 19.30 -20.23
N LYS A 896 -1.03 19.25 -21.20
CA LYS A 896 -0.97 20.19 -22.35
C LYS A 896 -2.18 20.08 -23.29
N ILE A 897 -3.01 19.06 -23.09
CA ILE A 897 -4.24 18.79 -23.83
C ILE A 897 -5.40 18.88 -22.83
N GLU A 898 -6.24 19.90 -22.94
CA GLU A 898 -7.52 19.93 -22.24
C GLU A 898 -8.44 18.86 -22.86
N TYR A 899 -9.05 18.03 -22.01
CA TYR A 899 -10.17 17.20 -22.43
C TYR A 899 -11.26 18.11 -23.00
N PRO A 900 -11.80 17.86 -24.21
CA PRO A 900 -13.00 18.55 -24.65
C PRO A 900 -14.14 18.11 -23.73
N SER A 901 -14.45 18.96 -22.76
CA SER A 901 -15.62 18.86 -21.90
C SER A 901 -16.87 19.29 -22.65
N VAL A 902 -17.20 18.61 -23.76
CA VAL A 902 -18.38 18.97 -24.55
C VAL A 902 -19.08 17.69 -24.98
N ALA A 903 -20.11 17.29 -24.23
CA ALA A 903 -21.19 16.54 -24.82
C ALA A 903 -21.73 17.37 -26.00
N PRO A 904 -21.98 16.80 -27.18
CA PRO A 904 -22.58 17.56 -28.28
C PRO A 904 -23.87 18.23 -27.78
N PRO A 905 -24.19 19.46 -28.24
CA PRO A 905 -25.42 20.13 -27.84
C PRO A 905 -26.61 19.20 -28.10
N MET A 906 -27.52 19.14 -27.12
CA MET A 906 -28.71 18.31 -27.17
C MET A 906 -29.45 18.56 -28.49
N PRO A 907 -29.78 17.52 -29.28
CA PRO A 907 -30.49 17.69 -30.54
C PRO A 907 -31.74 18.54 -30.34
N ALA A 908 -31.96 19.52 -31.22
CA ALA A 908 -33.01 20.54 -31.04
C ALA A 908 -34.42 19.95 -30.78
N HIS A 909 -34.71 18.76 -31.30
CA HIS A 909 -35.98 18.06 -31.06
C HIS A 909 -36.16 17.59 -29.62
N ILE A 910 -35.09 17.17 -28.93
CA ILE A 910 -35.15 16.77 -27.50
C ILE A 910 -35.27 18.01 -26.61
N LEU A 911 -34.60 19.10 -26.99
CA LEU A 911 -34.67 20.39 -26.29
C LEU A 911 -36.09 20.98 -26.39
N ALA A 912 -36.74 20.85 -27.55
CA ALA A 912 -38.14 21.23 -27.74
C ALA A 912 -39.10 20.34 -26.92
N MET A 913 -38.85 19.03 -26.82
CA MET A 913 -39.66 18.14 -25.98
C MET A 913 -39.55 18.45 -24.48
N LEU A 914 -38.36 18.82 -24.00
CA LEU A 914 -38.14 19.20 -22.61
C LEU A 914 -38.64 20.61 -22.25
N GLN A 915 -38.83 21.48 -23.24
CA GLN A 915 -39.47 22.79 -23.03
C GLN A 915 -40.99 22.71 -23.11
N ALA A 916 -41.52 21.65 -23.74
CA ALA A 916 -42.95 21.37 -23.82
C ALA A 916 -43.46 20.52 -22.63
N ALA A 917 -42.55 19.90 -21.87
CA ALA A 917 -42.82 19.19 -20.62
C ALA A 917 -42.53 20.11 -19.42
#